data_AF-A0A6C0LS09-F1
#
_entry.id   AF-A0A6C0LS09-F1
#
_cell.length_a   1.000
_cell.length_b   1.000
_cell.length_c   1.000
_cell.angle_alpha   90.00
_cell.angle_beta   90.00
_cell.angle_gamma   90.00
#
_symmetry.space_group_name_H-M   'P 1'
#
loop_
_entity.id
_entity.type
_entity.pdbx_description
1 polymer ?
#
loop_
_entity_poly.entity_id
_entity_poly.type
_entity_poly.pdbx_seq_one_letter_code
_entity_poly.pdbx_strand_id
1 'polypeptide(L)'
;MENNILELIDPSQSDNDKRNRYFNPFFVDRIESEHKYTKIKFLLDLYDFVYIICISESCDLNEENINRINLFFNEKSTIEELNEITELVTLVRGSTTLLFENTIRTGIITIEKKYLEPFNHNAYDLKEQEIVYLMLKCKESNMNKLINIYDSSFNLDNYIKVKLITRYMNLSCDIVESNLITKLSKISEYSHWKYQKNCYLDINEDFAKRCFNVPINKRWKKIDEIEKEVSKIINSIELDEKFKGKISNYQQQLETSSNISEVKMPDLGYDKKHISFFEIVKVDGLKISKETIDELFINFSLTDKEKYYLMCYLLINKDYCHYVINNKIILEKMETILTKFKPIFRYLIGYSWISLYLEECRCGKRIKQNDRFVFDIETVSKLPNFPYSYDNIRVNPYISCLISDELLNISRNYLGVKQSLSHNSGTVNLSEFKRRLNIFISGFNDLDVFEGCCWDNMVITGSIMAAIIPKYNPLMELFKHNTVDINTLMTDEELIRYYQEYYVNADIDIACNHTNTINYIEHIIRMKDIIYTNLNKKYKEIKKSDIEIIPSKTLAIYVNSTLLKKKCESGEIPFDYDYIINNRLNNDIQLYFWKKYIHVKTEANENNEKILKKKINETPYFKIIDYVSIAETNLIIQNFGLESYNDYRTAEKNSGIQMVYYIKDDQDIFIKFGETMKYKIKSSYLKHVFEFFRISEVEFFSTIARFHLPCVRSYYNGKTCYLLPSAITAYQTFLNIDFKYFVGNRDPINIINKYRERGYGIILNENELKLVLSYSCSVGDYKKAYGIKDKEDIKKLIGQLDISNCMFKPRMVVPERYIVDTTITTKYNDVYSTYIESYKDIEKYYISSYSQYAINLLQHNPINKNGTVNPVKLWMIEAAYDD
;
A
#
# COMPACT_ATOMS: atom_id res chain seq x y z
N MET A 1 35.12 40.74 46.98
CA MET A 1 35.74 40.21 48.21
C MET A 1 36.52 38.97 47.80
N GLU A 2 37.83 39.12 47.85
CA GLU A 2 38.86 38.12 48.18
C GLU A 2 38.77 36.68 47.64
N ASN A 3 39.74 36.39 46.76
CA ASN A 3 40.73 35.32 46.89
C ASN A 3 40.26 33.94 47.39
N ASN A 4 40.25 32.97 46.46
CA ASN A 4 41.03 31.75 46.69
C ASN A 4 41.59 31.24 45.36
N ILE A 5 42.88 31.54 45.17
CA ILE A 5 43.78 30.96 44.19
C ILE A 5 44.05 29.52 44.64
N LEU A 6 43.57 28.56 43.86
CA LEU A 6 44.15 27.22 43.81
C LEU A 6 44.78 27.11 42.42
N GLU A 7 46.06 27.46 42.37
CA GLU A 7 46.98 27.06 41.32
C GLU A 7 46.93 25.53 41.19
N LEU A 8 46.15 25.04 40.23
CA LEU A 8 46.38 23.72 39.66
C LEU A 8 47.57 23.88 38.73
N ILE A 9 48.73 23.56 39.30
CA ILE A 9 50.01 23.29 38.65
C ILE A 9 49.74 22.59 37.31
N ASP A 10 50.10 23.28 36.24
CA ASP A 10 50.22 22.70 34.91
C ASP A 10 51.26 21.56 34.97
N PRO A 11 50.86 20.28 34.79
CA PRO A 11 51.81 19.17 34.82
C PRO A 11 52.81 19.19 33.65
N SER A 12 52.71 20.16 32.73
CA SER A 12 53.60 20.29 31.58
C SER A 12 54.78 21.24 31.77
N GLN A 13 54.94 21.89 32.93
CA GLN A 13 56.23 22.51 33.28
C GLN A 13 57.20 21.51 33.93
N SER A 14 57.58 20.49 33.16
CA SER A 14 58.84 19.77 33.37
C SER A 14 59.43 19.38 32.02
N ASP A 15 60.63 19.90 31.76
CA ASP A 15 61.54 19.60 30.66
C ASP A 15 61.11 19.97 29.23
N ASN A 16 61.51 21.18 28.83
CA ASN A 16 61.72 21.57 27.43
C ASN A 16 62.84 20.76 26.72
N ASP A 17 63.40 19.72 27.36
CA ASP A 17 64.53 18.91 26.89
C ASP A 17 64.14 17.53 26.27
N LYS A 18 62.86 17.28 25.99
CA LYS A 18 62.37 16.00 25.44
C LYS A 18 62.13 15.95 23.93
N ARG A 19 62.62 16.91 23.13
CA ARG A 19 62.34 16.99 21.67
C ARG A 19 63.07 15.94 20.79
N ASN A 20 63.89 15.06 21.36
CA ASN A 20 64.65 14.02 20.64
C ASN A 20 64.31 12.59 21.10
N ARG A 21 63.03 12.21 21.17
CA ARG A 21 62.66 10.89 21.70
C ARG A 21 62.64 9.75 20.66
N TYR A 22 62.44 10.06 19.38
CA TYR A 22 62.32 9.05 18.31
C TYR A 22 63.01 9.53 17.01
N PHE A 23 63.55 8.59 16.24
CA PHE A 23 64.14 8.88 14.92
C PHE A 23 63.07 9.18 13.86
N ASN A 24 61.89 8.58 14.03
CA ASN A 24 60.74 8.79 13.17
C ASN A 24 59.91 9.99 13.70
N PRO A 25 59.86 11.12 12.98
CA PRO A 25 59.08 12.29 13.43
C PRO A 25 57.57 12.04 13.40
N PHE A 26 57.11 11.02 12.66
CA PHE A 26 55.69 10.66 12.55
C PHE A 26 55.23 9.65 13.60
N PHE A 27 56.12 9.12 14.44
CA PHE A 27 55.80 8.08 15.40
C PHE A 27 54.95 8.60 16.56
N VAL A 28 53.82 7.93 16.83
CA VAL A 28 52.95 8.20 17.98
C VAL A 28 53.15 7.11 19.02
N ASP A 29 53.78 7.46 20.16
CA ASP A 29 53.94 6.54 21.30
C ASP A 29 52.58 6.24 21.97
N ARG A 30 52.50 5.15 22.74
CA ARG A 30 51.31 4.72 23.51
C ARG A 30 50.81 5.76 24.53
N ILE A 31 51.55 6.85 24.74
CA ILE A 31 51.25 7.94 25.68
C ILE A 31 50.20 8.92 25.10
N GLU A 32 49.78 8.74 23.84
CA GLU A 32 48.85 9.62 23.11
C GLU A 32 49.47 10.99 22.78
N SER A 33 48.87 11.72 21.84
CA SER A 33 49.36 13.01 21.32
C SER A 33 49.69 14.03 22.43
N GLU A 34 50.74 14.83 22.22
CA GLU A 34 51.04 16.03 23.04
C GLU A 34 49.87 17.03 23.07
N HIS A 35 48.99 16.98 22.07
CA HIS A 35 47.80 17.83 21.94
C HIS A 35 46.53 17.23 22.52
N LYS A 36 46.60 16.02 23.09
CA LYS A 36 45.44 15.35 23.69
C LYS A 36 44.72 16.28 24.68
N TYR A 37 45.45 16.96 25.55
CA TYR A 37 44.88 17.82 26.60
C TYR A 37 44.83 19.32 26.22
N THR A 38 45.42 19.72 25.09
CA THR A 38 45.42 21.11 24.63
C THR A 38 44.01 21.59 24.28
N LYS A 39 43.59 22.75 24.81
CA LYS A 39 42.25 23.30 24.47
C LYS A 39 42.18 23.61 22.97
N ILE A 40 41.12 23.13 22.31
CA ILE A 40 40.91 23.28 20.86
C ILE A 40 41.08 24.72 20.39
N LYS A 41 40.59 25.70 21.16
CA LYS A 41 40.73 27.12 20.83
C LYS A 41 42.19 27.52 20.55
N PHE A 42 43.15 27.02 21.33
CA PHE A 42 44.57 27.32 21.10
C PHE A 42 45.11 26.69 19.82
N LEU A 43 44.64 25.49 19.47
CA LEU A 43 45.03 24.84 18.21
C LEU A 43 44.44 25.57 17.00
N LEU A 44 43.21 26.06 17.10
CA LEU A 44 42.56 26.87 16.06
C LEU A 44 43.21 28.24 15.87
N ASP A 45 43.82 28.80 16.91
CA ASP A 45 44.56 30.07 16.83
C ASP A 45 45.96 29.89 16.20
N LEU A 46 46.52 28.67 16.23
CA LEU A 46 47.88 28.37 15.76
C LEU A 46 47.92 27.74 14.36
N TYR A 47 46.95 26.89 14.03
CA TYR A 47 46.95 26.10 12.80
C TYR A 47 45.70 26.38 11.95
N ASP A 48 45.91 26.59 10.66
CA ASP A 48 44.83 26.92 9.72
C ASP A 48 44.14 25.66 9.18
N PHE A 49 44.84 24.52 9.22
CA PHE A 49 44.40 23.23 8.66
C PHE A 49 44.89 22.06 9.52
N VAL A 50 44.24 20.91 9.35
CA VAL A 50 44.76 19.61 9.81
C VAL A 50 45.22 18.86 8.57
N TYR A 51 46.49 18.51 8.49
CA TYR A 51 47.00 17.72 7.38
C TYR A 51 46.88 16.22 7.66
N ILE A 52 46.61 15.42 6.64
CA ILE A 52 46.44 13.97 6.77
C ILE A 52 47.38 13.27 5.81
N ILE A 53 48.21 12.36 6.33
CA ILE A 53 48.96 11.42 5.47
C ILE A 53 48.11 10.18 5.26
N CYS A 54 47.81 9.87 4.00
CA CYS A 54 47.06 8.68 3.61
C CYS A 54 47.74 7.96 2.45
N ILE A 55 47.20 6.81 2.05
CA ILE A 55 47.74 6.03 0.93
C ILE A 55 47.49 6.79 -0.38
N SER A 56 48.51 6.92 -1.21
CA SER A 56 48.41 7.53 -2.54
C SER A 56 47.43 6.74 -3.41
N GLU A 57 46.70 7.43 -4.28
CA GLU A 57 45.76 6.75 -5.19
C GLU A 57 46.48 5.74 -6.10
N SER A 58 47.70 6.06 -6.51
CA SER A 58 48.57 5.23 -7.36
C SER A 58 49.19 4.02 -6.66
N CYS A 59 49.02 3.87 -5.34
CA CYS A 59 49.61 2.76 -4.59
C CYS A 59 48.78 1.47 -4.75
N ASP A 60 49.46 0.38 -5.10
CA ASP A 60 48.92 -0.98 -5.06
C ASP A 60 49.07 -1.59 -3.65
N LEU A 61 47.98 -2.07 -3.07
CA LEU A 61 47.94 -2.59 -1.70
C LEU A 61 48.35 -4.07 -1.63
N ASN A 62 49.59 -4.36 -1.98
CA ASN A 62 50.21 -5.67 -1.77
C ASN A 62 50.93 -5.75 -0.40
N GLU A 63 51.31 -6.95 0.03
CA GLU A 63 51.98 -7.15 1.34
C GLU A 63 53.29 -6.37 1.47
N GLU A 64 54.05 -6.21 0.38
CA GLU A 64 55.31 -5.48 0.36
C GLU A 64 55.10 -3.98 0.66
N ASN A 65 54.19 -3.33 -0.06
CA ASN A 65 53.87 -1.92 0.14
C ASN A 65 53.23 -1.68 1.51
N ILE A 66 52.41 -2.59 2.02
CA ILE A 66 51.84 -2.50 3.38
C ILE A 66 52.96 -2.55 4.43
N ASN A 67 53.93 -3.45 4.27
CA ASN A 67 55.07 -3.54 5.20
C ASN A 67 55.93 -2.28 5.17
N ARG A 68 56.11 -1.67 3.99
CA ARG A 68 56.81 -0.39 3.83
C ARG A 68 56.03 0.77 4.46
N ILE A 69 54.72 0.85 4.27
CA ILE A 69 53.86 1.87 4.90
C ILE A 69 53.88 1.73 6.43
N ASN A 70 54.01 0.51 6.96
CA ASN A 70 54.10 0.30 8.42
C ASN A 70 55.35 0.91 9.08
N LEU A 71 56.34 1.39 8.31
CA LEU A 71 57.48 2.15 8.83
C LEU A 71 57.04 3.41 9.61
N PHE A 72 55.92 4.03 9.21
CA PHE A 72 55.33 5.15 9.97
C PHE A 72 54.97 4.81 11.41
N PHE A 73 54.71 3.53 11.71
CA PHE A 73 54.40 3.05 13.07
C PHE A 73 55.63 2.50 13.81
N ASN A 74 56.82 2.56 13.22
CA ASN A 74 58.06 2.07 13.84
C ASN A 74 58.86 3.24 14.43
N GLU A 75 59.18 3.16 15.72
CA GLU A 75 59.91 4.18 16.48
C GLU A 75 61.33 4.43 15.94
N LYS A 76 61.92 3.40 15.30
CA LYS A 76 63.31 3.40 14.84
C LYS A 76 63.47 3.80 13.38
N SER A 77 62.37 4.00 12.66
CA SER A 77 62.44 4.35 11.24
C SER A 77 63.11 5.70 11.04
N THR A 78 64.04 5.79 10.09
CA THR A 78 64.72 7.05 9.79
C THR A 78 63.93 7.87 8.79
N ILE A 79 64.26 9.17 8.68
CA ILE A 79 63.61 10.03 7.69
C ILE A 79 63.96 9.60 6.26
N GLU A 80 65.15 9.06 6.04
CA GLU A 80 65.56 8.52 4.73
C GLU A 80 64.67 7.33 4.33
N GLU A 81 64.43 6.40 5.25
CA GLU A 81 63.53 5.25 5.01
C GLU A 81 62.08 5.68 4.72
N LEU A 82 61.62 6.77 5.35
CA LEU A 82 60.29 7.33 5.10
C LEU A 82 60.23 8.11 3.78
N ASN A 83 61.32 8.75 3.37
CA ASN A 83 61.41 9.42 2.07
C ASN A 83 61.39 8.44 0.90
N GLU A 84 61.87 7.21 1.10
CA GLU A 84 61.82 6.13 0.08
C GLU A 84 60.38 5.64 -0.22
N ILE A 85 59.41 5.94 0.65
CA ILE A 85 58.00 5.54 0.49
C ILE A 85 57.09 6.69 0.10
N THR A 86 57.66 7.82 -0.33
CA THR A 86 56.92 9.02 -0.78
C THR A 86 55.90 8.71 -1.86
N GLU A 87 56.19 7.83 -2.82
CA GLU A 87 55.23 7.45 -3.87
C GLU A 87 54.02 6.64 -3.37
N LEU A 88 54.12 6.00 -2.18
CA LEU A 88 53.08 5.13 -1.62
C LEU A 88 52.03 5.88 -0.81
N VAL A 89 52.37 7.07 -0.31
CA VAL A 89 51.52 7.88 0.56
C VAL A 89 51.43 9.31 0.03
N THR A 90 50.46 10.09 0.49
CA THR A 90 50.33 11.49 0.09
C THR A 90 49.74 12.31 1.21
N LEU A 91 50.06 13.61 1.19
CA LEU A 91 49.50 14.61 2.08
C LEU A 91 48.20 15.16 1.51
N VAL A 92 47.15 15.16 2.33
CA VAL A 92 45.84 15.73 2.02
C VAL A 92 45.51 16.82 3.04
N ARG A 93 44.99 17.96 2.57
CA ARG A 93 44.58 19.08 3.42
C ARG A 93 43.16 18.85 3.95
N GLY A 94 43.00 18.82 5.28
CA GLY A 94 41.71 18.74 5.96
C GLY A 94 41.35 20.02 6.73
N SER A 95 40.05 20.19 6.99
CA SER A 95 39.54 21.31 7.78
C SER A 95 39.89 21.17 9.26
N THR A 96 40.06 22.30 9.96
CA THR A 96 40.27 22.34 11.42
C THR A 96 39.09 21.80 12.22
N THR A 97 37.92 21.59 11.60
CA THR A 97 36.80 20.87 12.21
C THR A 97 37.16 19.43 12.58
N LEU A 98 38.20 18.84 11.98
CA LEU A 98 38.70 17.51 12.35
C LEU A 98 39.33 17.48 13.75
N LEU A 99 39.71 18.62 14.34
CA LEU A 99 40.25 18.69 15.71
C LEU A 99 39.22 18.38 16.80
N PHE A 100 37.93 18.43 16.47
CA PHE A 100 36.86 18.03 17.38
C PHE A 100 36.74 16.50 17.50
N GLU A 101 37.45 15.74 16.67
CA GLU A 101 37.49 14.28 16.68
C GLU A 101 38.50 13.76 17.70
N ASN A 102 38.03 13.08 18.76
CA ASN A 102 38.93 12.63 19.83
C ASN A 102 40.01 11.66 19.33
N THR A 103 39.68 10.72 18.45
CA THR A 103 40.62 9.75 17.88
C THR A 103 41.69 10.42 17.01
N ILE A 104 41.31 11.46 16.27
CA ILE A 104 42.26 12.29 15.51
C ILE A 104 43.13 13.06 16.50
N ARG A 105 42.50 13.73 17.47
CA ARG A 105 43.18 14.53 18.50
C ARG A 105 44.14 13.73 19.38
N THR A 106 43.86 12.47 19.68
CA THR A 106 44.78 11.58 20.41
C THR A 106 45.95 11.11 19.55
N GLY A 107 45.86 11.25 18.22
CA GLY A 107 46.88 10.80 17.27
C GLY A 107 47.47 11.92 16.40
N ILE A 108 47.12 13.19 16.61
CA ILE A 108 47.74 14.30 15.88
C ILE A 108 49.16 14.54 16.39
N ILE A 109 50.04 14.92 15.48
CA ILE A 109 51.46 15.18 15.77
C ILE A 109 51.88 16.47 15.10
N THR A 110 52.72 17.25 15.78
CA THR A 110 53.34 18.44 15.20
C THR A 110 54.54 18.00 14.37
N ILE A 111 54.54 18.30 13.08
CA ILE A 111 55.62 17.95 12.18
C ILE A 111 56.19 19.22 11.55
N GLU A 112 57.52 19.31 11.52
CA GLU A 112 58.20 20.40 10.82
C GLU A 112 58.05 20.27 9.31
N LYS A 113 57.93 21.40 8.62
CA LYS A 113 57.79 21.49 7.16
C LYS A 113 58.75 20.58 6.39
N LYS A 114 60.03 20.58 6.78
CA LYS A 114 61.10 19.82 6.11
C LYS A 114 60.84 18.31 6.07
N TYR A 115 60.06 17.76 7.01
CA TYR A 115 59.70 16.35 7.07
C TYR A 115 58.39 16.04 6.32
N LEU A 116 57.52 17.03 6.11
CA LEU A 116 56.26 16.90 5.38
C LEU A 116 56.38 17.11 3.87
N GLU A 117 57.29 17.99 3.46
CA GLU A 117 57.50 18.38 2.06
C GLU A 117 57.63 17.18 1.10
N PRO A 118 58.32 16.08 1.44
CA PRO A 118 58.43 14.91 0.56
C PRO A 118 57.08 14.27 0.19
N PHE A 119 56.04 14.43 1.02
CA PHE A 119 54.71 13.87 0.82
C PHE A 119 53.71 14.91 0.25
N ASN A 120 54.13 16.17 0.12
CA ASN A 120 53.31 17.31 -0.30
C ASN A 120 53.11 17.37 -1.82
N HIS A 121 52.62 16.28 -2.43
CA HIS A 121 52.42 16.18 -3.88
C HIS A 121 51.45 17.23 -4.44
N ASN A 122 50.55 17.74 -3.59
CA ASN A 122 49.57 18.77 -3.91
C ASN A 122 50.11 20.21 -3.77
N ALA A 123 51.39 20.38 -3.45
CA ALA A 123 52.07 21.68 -3.32
C ALA A 123 51.34 22.67 -2.40
N TYR A 124 50.88 22.20 -1.25
CA TYR A 124 50.29 23.04 -0.22
C TYR A 124 51.33 24.01 0.35
N ASP A 125 50.91 25.25 0.64
CA ASP A 125 51.72 26.19 1.41
C ASP A 125 51.74 25.78 2.89
N LEU A 126 52.83 25.13 3.32
CA LEU A 126 53.04 24.65 4.69
C LEU A 126 53.78 25.71 5.53
N LYS A 127 53.30 25.93 6.76
CA LYS A 127 54.00 26.68 7.82
C LYS A 127 55.21 25.88 8.33
N GLU A 128 56.08 26.53 9.11
CA GLU A 128 57.27 25.89 9.71
C GLU A 128 56.93 24.62 10.51
N GLN A 129 55.77 24.62 11.17
CA GLN A 129 55.21 23.47 11.87
C GLN A 129 53.73 23.33 11.52
N GLU A 130 53.30 22.09 11.29
CA GLU A 130 51.92 21.75 10.97
C GLU A 130 51.44 20.59 11.84
N ILE A 131 50.13 20.53 12.09
CA ILE A 131 49.50 19.39 12.74
C ILE A 131 49.08 18.34 11.72
N VAL A 132 49.48 17.10 11.97
CA VAL A 132 49.36 16.00 11.02
C VAL A 132 48.67 14.81 11.68
N TYR A 133 47.81 14.12 10.95
CA TYR A 133 47.20 12.86 11.36
C TYR A 133 47.52 11.75 10.35
N LEU A 134 47.81 10.54 10.84
CA LEU A 134 48.14 9.40 10.00
C LEU A 134 46.90 8.53 9.73
N MET A 135 46.44 8.48 8.48
CA MET A 135 45.36 7.61 7.99
C MET A 135 45.87 6.61 6.94
N LEU A 136 46.89 5.85 7.32
CA LEU A 136 47.64 4.92 6.47
C LEU A 136 46.89 3.62 6.10
N LYS A 137 45.57 3.61 6.24
CA LYS A 137 44.67 2.56 5.75
C LYS A 137 43.66 3.09 4.73
N CYS A 138 43.68 4.40 4.44
CA CYS A 138 42.74 5.08 3.56
C CYS A 138 43.43 5.48 2.26
N LYS A 139 42.80 5.25 1.11
CA LYS A 139 43.24 5.89 -0.15
C LYS A 139 42.84 7.36 -0.19
N GLU A 140 43.64 8.15 -0.90
CA GLU A 140 43.43 9.58 -1.13
C GLU A 140 42.00 9.91 -1.61
N SER A 141 41.47 9.18 -2.59
CA SER A 141 40.10 9.42 -3.08
C SER A 141 39.02 9.26 -2.02
N ASN A 142 39.18 8.34 -1.07
CA ASN A 142 38.24 8.16 0.05
C ASN A 142 38.45 9.22 1.13
N MET A 143 39.69 9.67 1.33
CA MET A 143 40.02 10.75 2.25
C MET A 143 39.44 12.09 1.79
N ASN A 144 39.61 12.41 0.51
CA ASN A 144 39.02 13.60 -0.11
C ASN A 144 37.48 13.57 -0.04
N LYS A 145 36.85 12.39 -0.18
CA LYS A 145 35.39 12.26 0.05
C LYS A 145 35.03 12.59 1.50
N LEU A 146 35.74 12.04 2.48
CA LEU A 146 35.46 12.31 3.90
C LEU A 146 35.64 13.79 4.24
N ILE A 147 36.69 14.45 3.74
CA ILE A 147 36.95 15.89 3.91
C ILE A 147 35.84 16.73 3.25
N ASN A 148 35.51 16.45 2.00
CA ASN A 148 34.44 17.14 1.28
C ASN A 148 33.08 17.04 2.00
N ILE A 149 32.85 16.01 2.82
CA ILE A 149 31.60 15.86 3.59
C ILE A 149 31.59 16.76 4.85
N TYR A 150 32.75 17.19 5.34
CA TYR A 150 32.84 18.27 6.33
C TYR A 150 32.56 19.64 5.68
N ASP A 151 32.87 19.80 4.39
CA ASP A 151 32.86 21.10 3.71
C ASP A 151 31.62 21.35 2.79
N SER A 152 30.83 20.33 2.42
CA SER A 152 29.73 20.43 1.43
C SER A 152 28.32 20.15 1.98
N SER A 153 27.29 20.42 1.17
CA SER A 153 25.87 20.19 1.51
C SER A 153 25.59 18.71 1.83
N PHE A 154 25.10 18.44 3.03
CA PHE A 154 24.83 17.09 3.54
C PHE A 154 23.47 16.56 3.03
N ASN A 155 23.47 15.37 2.42
CA ASN A 155 22.28 14.66 1.92
C ASN A 155 22.28 13.20 2.41
N LEU A 156 21.19 12.46 2.16
CA LEU A 156 21.07 11.07 2.63
C LEU A 156 22.13 10.14 2.03
N ASP A 157 22.48 10.30 0.75
CA ASP A 157 23.52 9.49 0.09
C ASP A 157 24.90 9.72 0.72
N ASN A 158 25.23 10.97 1.05
CA ASN A 158 26.45 11.35 1.77
C ASN A 158 26.46 10.72 3.17
N TYR A 159 25.34 10.78 3.91
CA TYR A 159 25.24 10.13 5.22
C TYR A 159 25.55 8.64 5.15
N ILE A 160 24.93 7.93 4.20
CA ILE A 160 25.13 6.49 4.00
C ILE A 160 26.60 6.21 3.69
N LYS A 161 27.19 6.92 2.72
CA LYS A 161 28.60 6.78 2.35
C LYS A 161 29.55 7.01 3.52
N VAL A 162 29.30 8.03 4.35
CA VAL A 162 30.10 8.24 5.58
C VAL A 162 30.00 7.02 6.48
N LYS A 163 28.80 6.53 6.78
CA LYS A 163 28.63 5.39 7.69
C LYS A 163 29.29 4.12 7.16
N LEU A 164 29.21 3.87 5.86
CA LEU A 164 29.93 2.78 5.20
C LEU A 164 31.45 2.93 5.37
N ILE A 165 32.00 4.12 5.11
CA ILE A 165 33.44 4.42 5.20
C ILE A 165 33.91 4.36 6.66
N THR A 166 33.26 5.05 7.60
CA THR A 166 33.68 5.09 9.00
C THR A 166 33.74 3.68 9.60
N ARG A 167 32.80 2.80 9.22
CA ARG A 167 32.82 1.41 9.67
C ARG A 167 33.91 0.59 9.00
N TYR A 168 34.07 0.68 7.68
CA TYR A 168 35.17 0.01 6.95
C TYR A 168 36.54 0.38 7.54
N MET A 169 36.67 1.62 7.99
CA MET A 169 37.89 2.19 8.54
C MET A 169 38.03 2.02 10.07
N ASN A 170 37.05 1.40 10.76
CA ASN A 170 36.99 1.28 12.22
C ASN A 170 37.17 2.61 12.98
N LEU A 171 36.65 3.71 12.44
CA LEU A 171 36.65 5.02 13.10
C LEU A 171 35.47 5.09 14.07
N SER A 172 35.73 5.07 15.37
CA SER A 172 34.73 5.33 16.42
C SER A 172 34.83 6.78 16.90
N CYS A 173 33.74 7.56 16.77
CA CYS A 173 33.67 8.88 17.39
C CYS A 173 32.24 9.27 17.76
N ASP A 174 31.99 9.41 19.06
CA ASP A 174 30.70 9.85 19.62
C ASP A 174 30.31 11.28 19.16
N ILE A 175 31.29 12.13 18.84
CA ILE A 175 31.07 13.50 18.32
C ILE A 175 30.69 13.46 16.83
N VAL A 176 31.26 12.58 16.01
CA VAL A 176 30.81 12.34 14.63
C VAL A 176 29.41 11.77 14.64
N GLU A 177 29.13 10.81 15.51
CA GLU A 177 27.81 10.19 15.59
C GLU A 177 26.72 11.19 15.98
N SER A 178 26.97 12.02 17.01
CA SER A 178 26.05 13.10 17.39
C SER A 178 25.94 14.20 16.33
N ASN A 179 27.03 14.57 15.66
CA ASN A 179 27.02 15.49 14.52
C ASN A 179 26.29 14.90 13.31
N LEU A 180 26.42 13.60 13.04
CA LEU A 180 25.78 12.92 11.92
C LEU A 180 24.27 12.81 12.12
N ILE A 181 23.79 12.52 13.33
CA ILE A 181 22.36 12.56 13.66
C ILE A 181 21.83 13.99 13.49
N THR A 182 22.56 15.00 13.97
CA THR A 182 22.21 16.42 13.81
C THR A 182 22.20 16.85 12.33
N LYS A 183 23.12 16.32 11.52
CA LYS A 183 23.15 16.57 10.07
C LYS A 183 22.01 15.82 9.36
N LEU A 184 21.70 14.59 9.78
CA LEU A 184 20.58 13.80 9.28
C LEU A 184 19.26 14.55 9.50
N SER A 185 19.02 15.15 10.66
CA SER A 185 17.80 15.93 10.92
C SER A 185 17.64 17.19 10.05
N LYS A 186 18.75 17.68 9.51
CA LYS A 186 18.81 18.89 8.66
C LYS A 186 18.77 18.60 7.15
N ILE A 187 18.73 17.34 6.74
CA ILE A 187 18.66 16.96 5.33
C ILE A 187 17.39 17.52 4.68
N SER A 188 17.57 18.25 3.59
CA SER A 188 16.48 18.89 2.86
C SER A 188 15.52 17.90 2.19
N GLU A 189 15.96 16.67 1.87
CA GLU A 189 15.13 15.64 1.24
C GLU A 189 13.94 15.20 2.13
N TYR A 190 14.02 15.39 3.45
CA TYR A 190 12.93 15.07 4.39
C TYR A 190 11.86 16.16 4.46
N SER A 191 12.02 17.26 3.72
CA SER A 191 11.15 18.43 3.85
C SER A 191 9.86 18.39 3.03
N HIS A 192 9.62 17.35 2.22
CA HIS A 192 8.42 17.27 1.37
C HIS A 192 7.13 17.54 2.16
N TRP A 193 6.90 16.77 3.23
CA TRP A 193 5.73 16.94 4.10
C TRP A 193 5.86 18.08 5.11
N LYS A 194 7.01 18.76 5.17
CA LYS A 194 7.21 19.96 6.02
C LYS A 194 6.60 21.20 5.38
N TYR A 195 6.58 21.26 4.05
CA TYR A 195 6.07 22.42 3.34
C TYR A 195 4.56 22.39 3.22
N GLN A 196 3.90 23.36 3.85
CA GLN A 196 2.44 23.54 3.79
C GLN A 196 1.87 23.47 2.36
N LYS A 197 2.60 24.03 1.38
CA LYS A 197 2.21 24.00 -0.05
C LYS A 197 2.08 22.61 -0.66
N ASN A 198 2.65 21.57 -0.05
CA ASN A 198 2.54 20.18 -0.50
C ASN A 198 1.42 19.42 0.22
N CYS A 199 0.84 20.03 1.26
CA CYS A 199 -0.12 19.41 2.16
C CYS A 199 -1.59 19.78 1.84
N TYR A 200 -1.83 20.65 0.84
CA TYR A 200 -3.17 21.03 0.38
C TYR A 200 -3.73 19.95 -0.56
N LEU A 201 -3.96 18.76 0.01
CA LEU A 201 -4.51 17.59 -0.65
C LEU A 201 -5.81 17.19 0.07
N ASP A 202 -6.94 17.26 -0.62
CA ASP A 202 -8.23 16.74 -0.16
C ASP A 202 -9.10 16.27 -1.33
N ILE A 203 -10.14 15.49 -1.01
CA ILE A 203 -11.15 15.05 -1.97
C ILE A 203 -12.57 15.43 -1.55
N ASN A 204 -12.73 16.52 -0.77
CA ASN A 204 -14.02 16.91 -0.21
C ASN A 204 -15.07 17.12 -1.31
N GLU A 205 -14.71 17.82 -2.39
CA GLU A 205 -15.64 18.08 -3.49
C GLU A 205 -16.03 16.83 -4.27
N ASP A 206 -15.08 15.95 -4.57
CA ASP A 206 -15.33 14.73 -5.35
C ASP A 206 -16.10 13.72 -4.53
N PHE A 207 -15.81 13.63 -3.23
CA PHE A 207 -16.56 12.83 -2.29
C PHE A 207 -18.01 13.32 -2.17
N ALA A 208 -18.25 14.63 -2.02
CA ALA A 208 -19.59 15.20 -1.93
C ALA A 208 -20.44 15.00 -3.20
N LYS A 209 -19.81 14.96 -4.38
CA LYS A 209 -20.48 14.72 -5.68
C LYS A 209 -20.69 13.25 -6.01
N ARG A 210 -20.08 12.32 -5.26
CA ARG A 210 -20.17 10.89 -5.53
C ARG A 210 -21.61 10.39 -5.41
N CYS A 211 -22.03 9.48 -6.27
CA CYS A 211 -23.35 8.85 -6.16
C CYS A 211 -23.32 7.42 -6.73
N PHE A 212 -24.31 6.61 -6.35
CA PHE A 212 -24.51 5.33 -7.01
C PHE A 212 -25.18 5.50 -8.37
N ASN A 213 -24.69 4.79 -9.37
CA ASN A 213 -25.35 4.70 -10.67
C ASN A 213 -26.47 3.64 -10.63
N VAL A 214 -27.54 3.93 -9.88
CA VAL A 214 -28.73 3.07 -9.80
C VAL A 214 -29.83 3.73 -10.66
N PRO A 215 -30.41 3.04 -11.65
CA PRO A 215 -31.63 3.51 -12.28
C PRO A 215 -32.74 3.49 -11.22
N ILE A 216 -33.10 4.65 -10.68
CA ILE A 216 -34.27 4.83 -9.81
C ILE A 216 -35.51 4.74 -10.70
N ASN A 217 -35.79 3.54 -11.21
CA ASN A 217 -37.10 3.21 -11.73
C ASN A 217 -37.93 2.62 -10.59
N LYS A 218 -39.27 2.69 -10.75
CA LYS A 218 -40.41 2.29 -9.89
C LYS A 218 -40.32 0.97 -9.06
N ARG A 219 -39.18 0.30 -8.95
CA ARG A 219 -38.92 -0.92 -8.17
C ARG A 219 -39.16 -0.74 -6.67
N TRP A 220 -38.99 0.45 -6.11
CA TRP A 220 -39.13 0.66 -4.67
C TRP A 220 -40.48 1.34 -4.38
N LYS A 221 -41.57 0.56 -4.37
CA LYS A 221 -42.96 1.05 -4.31
C LYS A 221 -43.37 1.84 -3.03
N LYS A 222 -42.45 2.13 -2.11
CA LYS A 222 -42.71 2.81 -0.81
C LYS A 222 -41.58 3.75 -0.34
N ILE A 223 -40.82 4.34 -1.28
CA ILE A 223 -39.69 5.24 -0.96
C ILE A 223 -40.16 6.47 -0.18
N ASP A 224 -41.18 7.18 -0.66
CA ASP A 224 -41.43 8.57 -0.28
C ASP A 224 -41.67 8.78 1.23
N GLU A 225 -42.26 7.79 1.91
CA GLU A 225 -42.47 7.83 3.36
C GLU A 225 -41.23 7.47 4.18
N ILE A 226 -40.38 6.57 3.66
CA ILE A 226 -39.13 6.15 4.30
C ILE A 226 -38.08 7.24 4.10
N GLU A 227 -38.03 7.85 2.91
CA GLU A 227 -37.14 8.97 2.60
C GLU A 227 -37.38 10.18 3.49
N LYS A 228 -38.62 10.47 3.87
CA LYS A 228 -38.92 11.55 4.84
C LYS A 228 -38.28 11.30 6.20
N GLU A 229 -38.35 10.08 6.72
CA GLU A 229 -37.73 9.74 8.03
C GLU A 229 -36.21 9.60 7.94
N VAL A 230 -35.70 8.98 6.88
CA VAL A 230 -34.26 8.94 6.58
C VAL A 230 -33.71 10.37 6.45
N SER A 231 -34.44 11.26 5.78
CA SER A 231 -34.09 12.67 5.66
C SER A 231 -34.18 13.40 6.99
N LYS A 232 -35.07 13.07 7.93
CA LYS A 232 -35.04 13.67 9.28
C LYS A 232 -33.80 13.25 10.07
N ILE A 233 -33.44 11.96 10.02
CA ILE A 233 -32.24 11.43 10.69
C ILE A 233 -30.98 12.11 10.12
N ILE A 234 -30.94 12.30 8.81
CA ILE A 234 -29.80 12.86 8.10
C ILE A 234 -29.80 14.41 8.13
N ASN A 235 -30.93 15.09 7.99
CA ASN A 235 -31.00 16.57 8.03
C ASN A 235 -30.83 17.14 9.45
N SER A 236 -30.76 16.29 10.49
CA SER A 236 -30.23 16.69 11.81
C SER A 236 -28.72 17.00 11.79
N ILE A 237 -28.08 16.87 10.63
CA ILE A 237 -26.68 17.23 10.36
C ILE A 237 -26.64 18.69 9.91
N GLU A 238 -26.09 19.58 10.73
CA GLU A 238 -25.78 20.96 10.33
C GLU A 238 -24.61 20.94 9.34
N LEU A 239 -24.90 21.01 8.04
CA LEU A 239 -23.89 21.30 7.01
C LEU A 239 -23.71 22.82 6.84
N ASP A 240 -22.48 23.23 6.53
CA ASP A 240 -22.12 24.60 6.12
C ASP A 240 -22.88 25.02 4.84
N GLU A 241 -23.31 26.28 4.77
CA GLU A 241 -24.12 26.81 3.66
C GLU A 241 -23.41 26.68 2.31
N LYS A 242 -22.06 26.67 2.29
CA LYS A 242 -21.27 26.49 1.06
C LYS A 242 -21.50 25.15 0.35
N PHE A 243 -21.99 24.13 1.07
CA PHE A 243 -22.36 22.83 0.54
C PHE A 243 -23.89 22.66 0.40
N LYS A 244 -24.68 23.41 1.17
CA LYS A 244 -26.14 23.49 1.04
C LYS A 244 -26.51 24.28 -0.22
N GLY A 245 -26.84 23.58 -1.30
CA GLY A 245 -27.29 24.21 -2.56
C GLY A 245 -26.78 23.52 -3.82
N LYS A 246 -25.77 22.66 -3.71
CA LYS A 246 -25.45 21.66 -4.77
C LYS A 246 -26.30 20.38 -4.65
N ILE A 247 -27.23 20.39 -3.69
CA ILE A 247 -28.06 19.26 -3.23
C ILE A 247 -29.43 19.24 -3.93
N SER A 248 -29.78 20.26 -4.73
CA SER A 248 -31.07 20.32 -5.41
C SER A 248 -31.06 19.61 -6.77
N ASN A 249 -32.01 18.69 -6.93
CA ASN A 249 -32.44 18.04 -8.16
C ASN A 249 -31.62 16.84 -8.66
N TYR A 250 -31.73 15.73 -7.91
CA TYR A 250 -31.47 14.38 -8.41
C TYR A 250 -32.14 14.09 -9.77
N GLN A 251 -33.33 14.65 -10.01
CA GLN A 251 -34.06 14.51 -11.28
C GLN A 251 -33.41 15.27 -12.45
N GLN A 252 -32.73 16.39 -12.20
CA GLN A 252 -32.22 17.29 -13.25
C GLN A 252 -30.73 17.06 -13.56
N GLN A 253 -29.96 16.48 -12.63
CA GLN A 253 -28.58 16.01 -12.89
C GLN A 253 -28.53 14.72 -13.73
N LEU A 254 -29.58 13.89 -13.69
CA LEU A 254 -29.75 12.76 -14.62
C LEU A 254 -29.91 13.22 -16.08
N GLU A 255 -30.37 14.46 -16.31
CA GLU A 255 -30.64 15.00 -17.64
C GLU A 255 -29.41 15.64 -18.31
N THR A 256 -28.33 15.92 -17.58
CA THR A 256 -27.21 16.72 -18.12
C THR A 256 -25.80 16.24 -17.81
N SER A 257 -25.56 15.35 -16.84
CA SER A 257 -24.19 14.89 -16.52
C SER A 257 -23.98 13.39 -16.74
N SER A 258 -23.41 13.03 -17.88
CA SER A 258 -22.94 11.66 -18.20
C SER A 258 -21.58 11.30 -17.58
N ASN A 259 -21.12 12.03 -16.56
CA ASN A 259 -19.81 11.84 -15.91
C ASN A 259 -19.97 11.47 -14.44
N ILE A 260 -20.47 10.27 -14.12
CA ILE A 260 -20.35 9.73 -12.75
C ILE A 260 -20.15 8.22 -12.79
N SER A 261 -18.93 7.77 -13.14
CA SER A 261 -18.52 6.38 -12.92
C SER A 261 -17.01 6.19 -13.00
N GLU A 262 -16.31 6.87 -12.12
CA GLU A 262 -15.03 6.49 -11.52
C GLU A 262 -14.78 7.64 -10.54
N VAL A 263 -14.56 7.35 -9.25
CA VAL A 263 -13.70 8.27 -8.49
C VAL A 263 -12.33 8.09 -9.11
N LYS A 264 -12.11 8.75 -10.25
CA LYS A 264 -10.79 9.27 -10.49
C LYS A 264 -10.61 10.20 -9.29
N MET A 265 -9.61 9.93 -8.44
CA MET A 265 -8.91 11.07 -7.83
C MET A 265 -8.82 12.10 -8.95
N PRO A 266 -9.26 13.34 -8.74
CA PRO A 266 -9.16 14.33 -9.79
C PRO A 266 -7.76 14.18 -10.37
N ASP A 267 -7.64 14.22 -11.70
CA ASP A 267 -6.35 14.65 -12.23
C ASP A 267 -6.02 15.88 -11.38
N LEU A 268 -5.05 15.75 -10.47
CA LEU A 268 -4.61 16.83 -9.57
C LEU A 268 -3.92 17.90 -10.43
N GLY A 269 -4.46 18.17 -11.62
CA GLY A 269 -3.98 18.98 -12.70
C GLY A 269 -4.54 20.38 -12.58
N TYR A 270 -3.62 21.27 -12.25
CA TYR A 270 -3.40 22.61 -12.79
C TYR A 270 -4.44 23.72 -12.64
N ASP A 271 -5.75 23.50 -12.40
CA ASP A 271 -6.72 24.60 -12.54
C ASP A 271 -7.46 25.06 -11.28
N LYS A 272 -7.09 24.56 -10.09
CA LYS A 272 -7.53 25.17 -8.82
C LYS A 272 -6.33 25.82 -8.15
N LYS A 273 -6.34 27.15 -8.01
CA LYS A 273 -5.28 28.03 -7.46
C LYS A 273 -4.71 27.63 -6.07
N HIS A 274 -5.17 26.55 -5.44
CA HIS A 274 -4.82 26.16 -4.07
C HIS A 274 -4.62 24.64 -3.81
N ILE A 275 -4.63 23.75 -4.81
CA ILE A 275 -4.46 22.29 -4.59
C ILE A 275 -3.05 21.83 -5.00
N SER A 276 -2.39 21.07 -4.13
CA SER A 276 -1.05 20.52 -4.36
C SER A 276 -1.08 19.34 -5.35
N PHE A 277 -0.13 19.25 -6.27
CA PHE A 277 0.06 18.07 -7.12
C PHE A 277 1.00 17.06 -6.45
N PHE A 278 0.58 15.79 -6.34
CA PHE A 278 1.46 14.70 -5.89
C PHE A 278 2.03 13.92 -7.08
N GLU A 279 3.31 14.11 -7.38
CA GLU A 279 4.03 13.38 -8.43
C GLU A 279 4.34 11.92 -8.03
N ILE A 280 4.19 10.97 -8.96
CA ILE A 280 4.56 9.57 -8.74
C ILE A 280 6.08 9.45 -8.73
N VAL A 281 6.64 8.75 -7.75
CA VAL A 281 8.08 8.50 -7.64
C VAL A 281 8.52 7.49 -8.71
N LYS A 282 9.56 7.82 -9.48
CA LYS A 282 10.18 6.91 -10.44
C LYS A 282 11.31 6.14 -9.77
N VAL A 283 11.10 4.85 -9.52
CA VAL A 283 12.06 3.98 -8.80
C VAL A 283 13.42 3.92 -9.52
N ASP A 284 13.44 3.86 -10.85
CA ASP A 284 14.68 3.84 -11.65
C ASP A 284 15.52 5.13 -11.53
N GLY A 285 14.94 6.22 -11.00
CA GLY A 285 15.61 7.49 -10.76
C GLY A 285 16.16 7.65 -9.34
N LEU A 286 15.97 6.67 -8.46
CA LEU A 286 16.46 6.73 -7.07
C LEU A 286 17.97 6.51 -7.02
N LYS A 287 18.65 7.31 -6.20
CA LYS A 287 20.12 7.27 -6.07
C LYS A 287 20.62 6.14 -5.17
N ILE A 288 19.82 5.78 -4.18
CA ILE A 288 20.15 4.79 -3.16
C ILE A 288 19.32 3.55 -3.45
N SER A 289 19.96 2.38 -3.47
CA SER A 289 19.25 1.12 -3.68
C SER A 289 18.66 0.58 -2.37
N LYS A 290 17.67 -0.30 -2.49
CA LYS A 290 17.04 -0.96 -1.34
C LYS A 290 18.07 -1.79 -0.56
N GLU A 291 18.93 -2.51 -1.27
CA GLU A 291 19.97 -3.38 -0.72
C GLU A 291 20.95 -2.59 0.13
N THR A 292 21.33 -1.37 -0.30
CA THR A 292 22.18 -0.48 0.50
C THR A 292 21.54 -0.13 1.85
N ILE A 293 20.22 0.14 1.87
CA ILE A 293 19.50 0.41 3.12
C ILE A 293 19.40 -0.85 3.98
N ASP A 294 19.12 -2.01 3.37
CA ASP A 294 19.08 -3.29 4.08
C ASP A 294 20.40 -3.57 4.78
N GLU A 295 21.51 -3.47 4.06
CA GLU A 295 22.84 -3.64 4.64
C GLU A 295 23.09 -2.63 5.76
N LEU A 296 22.69 -1.36 5.60
CA LEU A 296 22.87 -0.31 6.60
C LEU A 296 22.19 -0.63 7.94
N PHE A 297 21.00 -1.23 7.92
CA PHE A 297 20.30 -1.61 9.14
C PHE A 297 20.76 -2.95 9.73
N ILE A 298 21.31 -3.87 8.92
CA ILE A 298 21.61 -5.25 9.31
C ILE A 298 23.11 -5.45 9.62
N ASN A 299 23.97 -5.04 8.70
CA ASN A 299 25.39 -5.40 8.66
C ASN A 299 26.28 -4.27 9.22
N PHE A 300 25.86 -3.03 9.02
CA PHE A 300 26.56 -1.89 9.59
C PHE A 300 26.07 -1.66 11.02
N SER A 301 27.02 -1.43 11.92
CA SER A 301 26.77 -1.26 13.36
C SER A 301 26.16 0.12 13.65
N LEU A 302 24.98 0.40 13.11
CA LEU A 302 24.18 1.54 13.54
C LEU A 302 23.77 1.30 15.00
N THR A 303 23.95 2.33 15.83
CA THR A 303 23.42 2.32 17.19
C THR A 303 21.88 2.31 17.14
N ASP A 304 21.22 1.90 18.22
CA ASP A 304 19.75 1.94 18.28
C ASP A 304 19.20 3.37 18.09
N LYS A 305 19.95 4.38 18.55
CA LYS A 305 19.67 5.79 18.30
C LYS A 305 19.67 6.09 16.80
N GLU A 306 20.72 5.70 16.10
CA GLU A 306 20.85 5.95 14.67
C GLU A 306 19.80 5.22 13.84
N LYS A 307 19.52 3.96 14.18
CA LYS A 307 18.44 3.19 13.58
C LYS A 307 17.10 3.89 13.75
N TYR A 308 16.81 4.37 14.95
CA TYR A 308 15.59 5.12 15.25
C TYR A 308 15.47 6.38 14.37
N TYR A 309 16.49 7.25 14.35
CA TYR A 309 16.44 8.50 13.59
C TYR A 309 16.37 8.25 12.08
N LEU A 310 17.22 7.36 11.55
CA LEU A 310 17.22 7.02 10.13
C LEU A 310 15.86 6.47 9.70
N MET A 311 15.27 5.55 10.48
CA MET A 311 13.95 4.99 10.19
C MET A 311 12.87 6.07 10.20
N CYS A 312 12.87 6.96 11.20
CA CYS A 312 11.91 8.07 11.28
C CYS A 312 11.98 8.98 10.04
N TYR A 313 13.18 9.35 9.61
CA TYR A 313 13.37 10.23 8.46
C TYR A 313 13.04 9.55 7.12
N LEU A 314 13.37 8.26 6.98
CA LEU A 314 12.99 7.48 5.80
C LEU A 314 11.47 7.37 5.66
N LEU A 315 10.73 7.18 6.75
CA LEU A 315 9.26 7.10 6.71
C LEU A 315 8.61 8.37 6.15
N ILE A 316 9.10 9.55 6.51
CA ILE A 316 8.57 10.81 5.99
C ILE A 316 9.20 11.23 4.66
N ASN A 317 10.20 10.50 4.18
CA ASN A 317 10.79 10.73 2.88
C ASN A 317 9.88 10.15 1.79
N LYS A 318 9.30 11.03 0.97
CA LYS A 318 8.42 10.65 -0.13
C LYS A 318 9.06 9.60 -1.06
N ASP A 319 10.36 9.70 -1.32
CA ASP A 319 11.06 8.87 -2.31
C ASP A 319 11.50 7.51 -1.74
N TYR A 320 11.78 7.44 -0.44
CA TYR A 320 12.39 6.26 0.19
C TYR A 320 11.53 5.58 1.27
N CYS A 321 10.32 6.06 1.57
CA CYS A 321 9.48 5.48 2.63
C CYS A 321 9.21 3.98 2.47
N HIS A 322 9.07 3.50 1.23
CA HIS A 322 8.86 2.09 0.90
C HIS A 322 10.05 1.18 1.27
N TYR A 323 11.27 1.72 1.41
CA TYR A 323 12.43 0.94 1.90
C TYR A 323 12.31 0.57 3.37
N VAL A 324 11.39 1.19 4.12
CA VAL A 324 11.05 0.80 5.49
C VAL A 324 9.75 -0.01 5.52
N ILE A 325 8.64 0.58 5.04
CA ILE A 325 7.32 -0.05 5.23
C ILE A 325 7.03 -1.19 4.26
N ASN A 326 7.61 -1.18 3.06
CA ASN A 326 7.51 -2.28 2.08
C ASN A 326 8.80 -3.10 2.05
N ASN A 327 9.28 -3.44 3.25
CA ASN A 327 10.54 -4.15 3.43
C ASN A 327 10.50 -5.09 4.63
N LYS A 328 10.21 -6.38 4.36
CA LYS A 328 10.17 -7.42 5.38
C LYS A 328 11.41 -7.45 6.27
N ILE A 329 12.61 -7.33 5.68
CA ILE A 329 13.86 -7.49 6.42
C ILE A 329 14.00 -6.39 7.47
N ILE A 330 13.73 -5.14 7.09
CA ILE A 330 13.76 -3.99 8.00
C ILE A 330 12.68 -4.10 9.06
N LEU A 331 11.43 -4.43 8.68
CA LEU A 331 10.33 -4.59 9.63
C LEU A 331 10.63 -5.66 10.70
N GLU A 332 11.22 -6.78 10.31
CA GLU A 332 11.61 -7.86 11.24
C GLU A 332 12.78 -7.45 12.14
N LYS A 333 13.82 -6.84 11.57
CA LYS A 333 15.02 -6.46 12.34
C LYS A 333 14.75 -5.29 13.29
N MET A 334 13.85 -4.39 12.93
CA MET A 334 13.53 -3.19 13.70
C MET A 334 12.27 -3.33 14.58
N GLU A 335 11.71 -4.54 14.73
CA GLU A 335 10.49 -4.80 15.50
C GLU A 335 10.56 -4.22 16.93
N THR A 336 11.70 -4.40 17.60
CA THR A 336 11.92 -3.86 18.96
C THR A 336 11.85 -2.34 19.00
N ILE A 337 12.49 -1.65 18.04
CA ILE A 337 12.47 -0.19 17.95
C ILE A 337 11.07 0.31 17.59
N LEU A 338 10.41 -0.33 16.61
CA LEU A 338 9.04 -0.03 16.20
C LEU A 338 8.05 -0.18 17.37
N THR A 339 8.22 -1.22 18.18
CA THR A 339 7.36 -1.49 19.34
C THR A 339 7.62 -0.50 20.47
N LYS A 340 8.89 -0.21 20.77
CA LYS A 340 9.29 0.75 21.81
C LYS A 340 8.74 2.14 21.51
N PHE A 341 8.94 2.63 20.29
CA PHE A 341 8.56 3.99 19.85
C PHE A 341 7.27 3.99 19.00
N LYS A 342 6.36 3.05 19.25
CA LYS A 342 5.14 2.89 18.46
C LYS A 342 4.29 4.17 18.32
N PRO A 343 4.16 5.06 19.33
CA PRO A 343 3.36 6.27 19.20
C PRO A 343 3.88 7.26 18.15
N ILE A 344 5.20 7.45 18.04
CA ILE A 344 5.80 8.31 17.00
C ILE A 344 5.76 7.60 15.63
N PHE A 345 6.00 6.29 15.57
CA PHE A 345 5.86 5.56 14.30
C PHE A 345 4.44 5.56 13.76
N ARG A 346 3.42 5.52 14.62
CA ARG A 346 2.01 5.76 14.22
C ARG A 346 1.89 7.08 13.46
N TYR A 347 2.47 8.16 13.98
CA TYR A 347 2.40 9.47 13.33
C TYR A 347 3.17 9.50 11.99
N LEU A 348 4.38 8.94 11.94
CA LEU A 348 5.23 8.99 10.74
C LEU A 348 4.76 8.06 9.62
N ILE A 349 4.30 6.84 9.96
CA ILE A 349 3.78 5.87 8.98
C ILE A 349 2.60 6.45 8.20
N GLY A 350 1.77 7.30 8.81
CA GLY A 350 0.65 7.89 8.08
C GLY A 350 1.09 8.76 6.90
N TYR A 351 2.24 9.44 6.97
CA TYR A 351 2.80 10.16 5.80
C TYR A 351 3.29 9.20 4.71
N SER A 352 3.94 8.09 5.09
CA SER A 352 4.31 7.03 4.16
C SER A 352 3.08 6.45 3.48
N TRP A 353 2.02 6.17 4.25
CA TRP A 353 0.81 5.53 3.75
C TRP A 353 0.00 6.44 2.84
N ILE A 354 -0.08 7.74 3.15
CA ILE A 354 -0.65 8.74 2.23
C ILE A 354 0.11 8.72 0.90
N SER A 355 1.44 8.70 0.93
CA SER A 355 2.27 8.67 -0.28
C SER A 355 1.95 7.45 -1.16
N LEU A 356 1.93 6.25 -0.57
CA LEU A 356 1.68 5.01 -1.31
C LEU A 356 0.23 4.88 -1.79
N TYR A 357 -0.75 5.32 -0.98
CA TYR A 357 -2.16 5.31 -1.38
C TYR A 357 -2.43 6.30 -2.53
N LEU A 358 -1.81 7.48 -2.51
CA LEU A 358 -1.91 8.44 -3.62
C LEU A 358 -1.32 7.85 -4.91
N GLU A 359 -0.20 7.13 -4.83
CA GLU A 359 0.37 6.41 -5.99
C GLU A 359 -0.58 5.33 -6.52
N GLU A 360 -1.19 4.53 -5.64
CA GLU A 360 -2.23 3.54 -6.02
C GLU A 360 -3.36 4.22 -6.81
N CYS A 361 -3.90 5.33 -6.31
CA CYS A 361 -4.99 6.04 -6.96
C CYS A 361 -4.60 6.63 -8.31
N ARG A 362 -3.36 7.13 -8.47
CA ARG A 362 -2.89 7.78 -9.71
C ARG A 362 -2.47 6.79 -10.80
N CYS A 363 -1.90 5.65 -10.43
CA CYS A 363 -1.48 4.64 -11.41
C CYS A 363 -2.69 3.99 -12.08
N GLY A 364 -3.75 3.67 -11.32
CA GLY A 364 -5.00 3.11 -11.84
C GLY A 364 -4.77 1.85 -12.68
N LYS A 365 -5.05 1.91 -13.99
CA LYS A 365 -4.85 0.77 -14.91
C LYS A 365 -3.38 0.42 -15.17
N ARG A 366 -2.46 1.32 -14.82
CA ARG A 366 -1.01 1.19 -15.09
C ARG A 366 -0.24 0.54 -13.94
N ILE A 367 -0.94 0.12 -12.88
CA ILE A 367 -0.30 -0.53 -11.73
C ILE A 367 0.35 -1.84 -12.20
N LYS A 368 1.63 -1.99 -11.89
CA LYS A 368 2.41 -3.21 -12.12
C LYS A 368 2.64 -3.93 -10.81
N GLN A 369 2.83 -5.25 -10.88
CA GLN A 369 3.13 -6.06 -9.69
C GLN A 369 4.38 -5.59 -8.92
N ASN A 370 5.37 -5.01 -9.60
CA ASN A 370 6.63 -4.55 -9.01
C ASN A 370 6.64 -3.06 -8.64
N ASP A 371 5.51 -2.36 -8.74
CA ASP A 371 5.42 -0.98 -8.27
C ASP A 371 5.70 -0.91 -6.77
N ARG A 372 6.39 0.14 -6.32
CA ARG A 372 6.89 0.24 -4.93
C ARG A 372 5.82 0.24 -3.83
N PHE A 373 4.57 0.56 -4.19
CA PHE A 373 3.42 0.55 -3.28
C PHE A 373 2.66 -0.79 -3.28
N VAL A 374 3.05 -1.76 -4.12
CA VAL A 374 2.51 -3.12 -4.09
C VAL A 374 3.29 -3.94 -3.07
N PHE A 375 2.57 -4.54 -2.12
CA PHE A 375 3.17 -5.32 -1.04
C PHE A 375 2.97 -6.81 -1.27
N ASP A 376 3.95 -7.62 -0.91
CA ASP A 376 3.76 -9.06 -0.75
C ASP A 376 3.24 -9.40 0.66
N ILE A 377 2.49 -10.49 0.79
CA ILE A 377 1.85 -10.89 2.07
C ILE A 377 2.83 -11.13 3.21
N GLU A 378 4.06 -11.57 2.93
CA GLU A 378 5.06 -11.78 3.98
C GLU A 378 5.48 -10.44 4.59
N THR A 379 5.71 -9.43 3.75
CA THR A 379 5.96 -8.05 4.20
C THR A 379 4.77 -7.48 4.97
N VAL A 380 3.54 -7.59 4.45
CA VAL A 380 2.34 -7.05 5.13
C VAL A 380 2.12 -7.68 6.51
N SER A 381 2.41 -8.98 6.66
CA SER A 381 2.24 -9.70 7.94
C SER A 381 3.13 -9.17 9.07
N LYS A 382 4.12 -8.33 8.76
CA LYS A 382 5.06 -7.71 9.69
C LYS A 382 4.75 -6.24 9.99
N LEU A 383 3.73 -5.67 9.36
CA LEU A 383 3.33 -4.29 9.64
C LEU A 383 2.79 -4.15 11.08
N PRO A 384 3.14 -3.06 11.79
CA PRO A 384 2.63 -2.83 13.13
C PRO A 384 1.12 -2.55 13.13
N ASN A 385 0.39 -3.09 14.10
CA ASN A 385 -1.05 -2.88 14.24
C ASN A 385 -1.37 -1.63 15.07
N PHE A 386 -2.38 -0.86 14.65
CA PHE A 386 -2.84 0.33 15.37
C PHE A 386 -4.36 0.29 15.60
N PRO A 387 -4.84 0.52 16.83
CA PRO A 387 -6.26 0.64 17.09
C PRO A 387 -6.80 1.95 16.51
N TYR A 388 -8.12 1.99 16.27
CA TYR A 388 -8.84 3.22 15.92
C TYR A 388 -10.24 3.20 16.53
N SER A 389 -10.82 4.38 16.67
CA SER A 389 -12.16 4.58 17.19
C SER A 389 -13.02 5.22 16.11
N TYR A 390 -14.32 4.98 16.18
CA TYR A 390 -15.24 5.46 15.16
C TYR A 390 -15.55 6.96 15.28
N ASP A 391 -15.18 7.61 16.40
CA ASP A 391 -15.20 9.07 16.54
C ASP A 391 -13.91 9.73 16.03
N ASN A 392 -12.82 8.97 15.81
CA ASN A 392 -11.59 9.46 15.21
C ASN A 392 -10.79 8.34 14.50
N ILE A 393 -11.13 8.08 13.24
CA ILE A 393 -10.45 7.06 12.42
C ILE A 393 -9.00 7.43 12.06
N ARG A 394 -8.66 8.73 12.09
CA ARG A 394 -7.34 9.23 11.66
C ARG A 394 -6.20 8.89 12.62
N VAL A 395 -6.51 8.27 13.76
CA VAL A 395 -5.51 7.78 14.70
C VAL A 395 -4.76 6.60 14.12
N ASN A 396 -5.41 5.77 13.30
CA ASN A 396 -4.75 4.67 12.62
C ASN A 396 -4.09 5.17 11.33
N PRO A 397 -2.76 4.98 11.17
CA PRO A 397 -2.00 5.56 10.07
C PRO A 397 -2.31 4.97 8.70
N TYR A 398 -2.95 3.80 8.67
CA TYR A 398 -3.30 3.14 7.42
C TYR A 398 -4.60 3.72 6.82
N ILE A 399 -5.35 4.54 7.57
CA ILE A 399 -6.58 5.18 7.09
C ILE A 399 -6.25 6.52 6.44
N SER A 400 -5.84 6.48 5.16
CA SER A 400 -5.56 7.66 4.32
C SER A 400 -6.83 8.36 3.81
N CYS A 401 -7.73 8.74 4.72
CA CYS A 401 -9.01 9.36 4.39
C CYS A 401 -8.89 10.90 4.33
N LEU A 402 -8.66 11.43 3.13
CA LEU A 402 -8.51 12.88 2.84
C LEU A 402 -9.87 13.59 2.69
N ILE A 403 -10.77 13.36 3.64
CA ILE A 403 -12.13 13.92 3.71
C ILE A 403 -12.29 14.63 5.06
N SER A 404 -12.94 15.80 5.06
CA SER A 404 -13.25 16.59 6.25
C SER A 404 -14.20 15.85 7.19
N ASP A 405 -14.09 16.11 8.49
CA ASP A 405 -14.94 15.49 9.52
C ASP A 405 -16.42 15.82 9.32
N GLU A 406 -16.69 17.03 8.82
CA GLU A 406 -18.04 17.52 8.50
C GLU A 406 -18.70 16.64 7.43
N LEU A 407 -18.02 16.39 6.30
CA LEU A 407 -18.55 15.55 5.23
C LEU A 407 -18.54 14.06 5.59
N LEU A 408 -17.55 13.62 6.38
CA LEU A 408 -17.38 12.22 6.75
C LEU A 408 -18.48 11.75 7.72
N ASN A 409 -18.79 12.57 8.72
CA ASN A 409 -19.72 12.27 9.82
C ASN A 409 -19.60 10.82 10.30
N ILE A 410 -18.38 10.43 10.67
CA ILE A 410 -17.97 9.04 10.75
C ILE A 410 -18.80 8.19 11.72
N SER A 411 -19.19 8.74 12.87
CA SER A 411 -19.98 8.05 13.89
C SER A 411 -21.39 7.68 13.42
N ARG A 412 -21.90 8.35 12.38
CA ARG A 412 -23.19 8.08 11.73
C ARG A 412 -23.04 7.49 10.32
N ASN A 413 -21.84 7.06 9.94
CA ASN A 413 -21.57 6.48 8.62
C ASN A 413 -21.90 4.97 8.58
N TYR A 414 -21.74 4.31 7.42
CA TYR A 414 -22.13 2.91 7.20
C TYR A 414 -21.02 1.92 7.57
N LEU A 415 -20.71 1.82 8.87
CA LEU A 415 -19.54 1.10 9.37
C LEU A 415 -19.79 -0.40 9.64
N GLY A 416 -18.69 -1.14 9.79
CA GLY A 416 -18.66 -2.60 9.96
C GLY A 416 -18.90 -3.05 11.40
N VAL A 417 -18.29 -4.19 11.76
CA VAL A 417 -18.33 -4.72 13.13
C VAL A 417 -17.48 -3.88 14.08
N LYS A 418 -17.95 -3.72 15.33
CA LYS A 418 -17.20 -3.07 16.41
C LYS A 418 -15.82 -3.71 16.62
N GLN A 419 -14.84 -2.88 16.92
CA GLN A 419 -13.46 -3.31 17.18
C GLN A 419 -13.16 -3.29 18.68
N SER A 420 -12.21 -4.13 19.11
CA SER A 420 -11.70 -4.23 20.47
C SER A 420 -10.17 -4.06 20.46
N LEU A 421 -9.61 -3.55 21.56
CA LEU A 421 -8.16 -3.51 21.78
C LEU A 421 -7.54 -4.92 21.88
N SER A 422 -8.34 -5.92 22.26
CA SER A 422 -7.90 -7.31 22.33
C SER A 422 -7.79 -7.98 20.96
N HIS A 423 -8.46 -7.48 19.92
CA HIS A 423 -8.49 -8.13 18.62
C HIS A 423 -7.09 -8.14 17.98
N ASN A 424 -6.63 -9.34 17.58
CA ASN A 424 -5.36 -9.54 16.89
C ASN A 424 -5.47 -9.16 15.40
N SER A 425 -5.61 -7.86 15.15
CA SER A 425 -5.70 -7.27 13.80
C SER A 425 -4.45 -7.56 12.97
N GLY A 426 -4.51 -7.35 11.65
CA GLY A 426 -3.38 -7.58 10.75
C GLY A 426 -3.70 -8.57 9.64
N THR A 427 -2.66 -9.07 8.97
CA THR A 427 -2.77 -10.11 7.94
C THR A 427 -2.02 -11.36 8.34
N VAL A 428 -2.45 -12.50 7.81
CA VAL A 428 -1.71 -13.76 7.96
C VAL A 428 -0.43 -13.76 7.12
N ASN A 429 0.49 -14.68 7.41
CA ASN A 429 1.63 -14.97 6.54
C ASN A 429 1.22 -15.93 5.40
N LEU A 430 2.14 -16.24 4.48
CA LEU A 430 1.85 -17.08 3.32
C LEU A 430 1.46 -18.51 3.70
N SER A 431 2.06 -19.06 4.77
CA SER A 431 1.76 -20.42 5.24
C SER A 431 0.31 -20.55 5.69
N GLU A 432 -0.12 -19.65 6.58
CA GLU A 432 -1.50 -19.63 7.07
C GLU A 432 -2.49 -19.24 5.96
N PHE A 433 -2.10 -18.36 5.02
CA PHE A 433 -2.90 -18.10 3.82
C PHE A 433 -3.17 -19.38 3.02
N LYS A 434 -2.14 -20.19 2.74
CA LYS A 434 -2.29 -21.45 1.99
C LYS A 434 -3.16 -22.46 2.74
N ARG A 435 -2.97 -22.58 4.07
CA ARG A 435 -3.83 -23.41 4.93
C ARG A 435 -5.30 -23.02 4.76
N ARG A 436 -5.59 -21.73 4.93
CA ARG A 436 -6.95 -21.18 4.82
C ARG A 436 -7.52 -21.29 3.41
N LEU A 437 -6.70 -21.12 2.38
CA LEU A 437 -7.09 -21.30 0.97
C LEU A 437 -7.56 -22.73 0.70
N ASN A 438 -6.81 -23.74 1.15
CA ASN A 438 -7.15 -25.15 0.96
C ASN A 438 -8.45 -25.51 1.71
N ILE A 439 -8.60 -25.05 2.95
CA ILE A 439 -9.83 -25.22 3.75
C ILE A 439 -11.01 -24.54 3.05
N PHE A 440 -10.85 -23.31 2.58
CA PHE A 440 -11.89 -22.59 1.86
C PHE A 440 -12.33 -23.39 0.64
N ILE A 441 -11.40 -23.87 -0.18
CA ILE A 441 -11.72 -24.58 -1.43
C ILE A 441 -12.39 -25.94 -1.18
N SER A 442 -11.82 -26.77 -0.31
CA SER A 442 -12.14 -28.20 -0.23
C SER A 442 -12.66 -28.64 1.14
N GLY A 443 -12.46 -27.83 2.18
CA GLY A 443 -12.66 -28.20 3.57
C GLY A 443 -11.47 -28.92 4.21
N PHE A 444 -10.35 -29.10 3.50
CA PHE A 444 -9.15 -29.76 4.01
C PHE A 444 -7.94 -28.83 3.95
N ASN A 445 -7.14 -28.78 5.01
CA ASN A 445 -5.91 -28.00 5.01
C ASN A 445 -4.77 -28.59 4.15
N ASP A 446 -4.79 -29.92 3.95
CA ASP A 446 -3.71 -30.71 3.35
C ASP A 446 -3.92 -30.99 1.86
N LEU A 447 -4.98 -30.44 1.26
CA LEU A 447 -5.34 -30.66 -0.13
C LEU A 447 -5.18 -29.39 -0.97
N ASP A 448 -4.04 -29.27 -1.66
CA ASP A 448 -3.84 -28.26 -2.69
C ASP A 448 -4.43 -28.74 -4.02
N VAL A 449 -5.62 -28.22 -4.36
CA VAL A 449 -6.27 -28.57 -5.64
C VAL A 449 -5.54 -28.00 -6.86
N PHE A 450 -4.66 -27.01 -6.66
CA PHE A 450 -3.87 -26.35 -7.69
C PHE A 450 -2.46 -26.94 -7.82
N GLU A 451 -2.15 -28.02 -7.10
CA GLU A 451 -0.84 -28.67 -7.19
C GLU A 451 -0.51 -29.02 -8.66
N GLY A 452 0.65 -28.56 -9.15
CA GLY A 452 1.11 -28.79 -10.51
C GLY A 452 0.51 -27.88 -11.60
N CYS A 453 -0.29 -26.86 -11.24
CA CYS A 453 -0.82 -25.91 -12.21
C CYS A 453 0.21 -24.86 -12.67
N CYS A 454 -0.02 -24.31 -13.87
CA CYS A 454 0.78 -23.23 -14.45
C CYS A 454 0.11 -21.88 -14.14
N TRP A 455 0.81 -21.03 -13.39
CA TRP A 455 0.29 -19.75 -12.91
C TRP A 455 0.59 -18.55 -13.81
N ASP A 456 1.37 -18.72 -14.88
CA ASP A 456 1.85 -17.62 -15.73
C ASP A 456 0.74 -16.70 -16.25
N ASN A 457 -0.45 -17.27 -16.48
CA ASN A 457 -1.59 -16.54 -17.03
C ASN A 457 -2.85 -16.56 -16.15
N MET A 458 -2.71 -16.80 -14.83
CA MET A 458 -3.84 -16.77 -13.91
C MET A 458 -3.48 -16.33 -12.49
N VAL A 459 -4.46 -15.71 -11.81
CA VAL A 459 -4.38 -15.37 -10.38
C VAL A 459 -5.72 -15.59 -9.68
N ILE A 460 -5.70 -15.95 -8.40
CA ILE A 460 -6.89 -15.97 -7.53
C ILE A 460 -7.09 -14.59 -6.94
N THR A 461 -8.31 -14.05 -6.99
CA THR A 461 -8.65 -12.72 -6.47
C THR A 461 -10.07 -12.68 -5.92
N GLY A 462 -10.61 -11.48 -5.67
CA GLY A 462 -12.02 -11.29 -5.33
C GLY A 462 -12.33 -11.61 -3.88
N SER A 463 -13.54 -12.12 -3.64
CA SER A 463 -14.08 -12.14 -2.27
C SER A 463 -13.43 -13.15 -1.32
N ILE A 464 -12.78 -14.19 -1.87
CA ILE A 464 -11.98 -15.13 -1.09
C ILE A 464 -10.82 -14.43 -0.36
N MET A 465 -10.20 -13.41 -0.97
CA MET A 465 -9.09 -12.69 -0.35
C MET A 465 -9.52 -11.99 0.95
N ALA A 466 -10.72 -11.40 0.95
CA ALA A 466 -11.35 -10.79 2.13
C ALA A 466 -11.67 -11.78 3.25
N ALA A 467 -11.85 -13.06 2.91
CA ALA A 467 -12.16 -14.12 3.86
C ALA A 467 -10.91 -14.65 4.57
N ILE A 468 -9.81 -14.84 3.81
CA ILE A 468 -8.67 -15.65 4.28
C ILE A 468 -7.44 -14.82 4.68
N ILE A 469 -7.25 -13.62 4.13
CA ILE A 469 -6.07 -12.77 4.44
C ILE A 469 -6.13 -12.12 5.83
N PRO A 470 -7.26 -11.55 6.28
CA PRO A 470 -7.30 -10.91 7.59
C PRO A 470 -6.92 -11.91 8.68
N LYS A 471 -5.97 -11.52 9.54
CA LYS A 471 -5.49 -12.38 10.62
C LYS A 471 -6.64 -12.79 11.54
N TYR A 472 -7.46 -11.80 11.89
CA TYR A 472 -8.61 -11.95 12.76
C TYR A 472 -9.75 -11.03 12.33
N ASN A 473 -10.86 -11.60 11.87
CA ASN A 473 -12.12 -10.87 11.73
C ASN A 473 -12.88 -11.00 13.06
N PRO A 474 -13.36 -9.91 13.69
CA PRO A 474 -14.10 -10.01 14.95
C PRO A 474 -15.24 -11.03 14.91
N LEU A 475 -15.90 -11.18 13.75
CA LEU A 475 -16.96 -12.18 13.55
C LEU A 475 -16.52 -13.64 13.74
N MET A 476 -15.22 -13.92 13.78
CA MET A 476 -14.66 -15.23 14.13
C MET A 476 -14.92 -15.62 15.59
N GLU A 477 -15.12 -14.66 16.50
CA GLU A 477 -15.44 -14.91 17.92
C GLU A 477 -16.73 -15.72 18.10
N LEU A 478 -17.67 -15.56 17.17
CA LEU A 478 -18.96 -16.26 17.20
C LEU A 478 -18.84 -17.78 17.04
N PHE A 479 -17.68 -18.28 16.61
CA PHE A 479 -17.44 -19.71 16.33
C PHE A 479 -16.28 -20.32 17.12
N LYS A 480 -15.45 -19.50 17.75
CA LYS A 480 -14.23 -19.98 18.44
C LYS A 480 -14.56 -20.63 19.78
N HIS A 481 -14.20 -21.90 19.97
CA HIS A 481 -14.50 -22.69 21.17
C HIS A 481 -13.70 -22.25 22.42
N ASN A 482 -12.48 -21.73 22.24
CA ASN A 482 -11.66 -21.19 23.32
C ASN A 482 -11.55 -19.67 23.21
N THR A 483 -12.40 -18.95 23.96
CA THR A 483 -12.44 -17.48 23.98
C THR A 483 -11.41 -16.85 24.93
N VAL A 484 -10.65 -17.65 25.68
CA VAL A 484 -9.74 -17.14 26.73
C VAL A 484 -8.43 -16.61 26.14
N ASP A 485 -7.92 -17.20 25.06
CA ASP A 485 -6.74 -16.69 24.34
C ASP A 485 -7.06 -16.30 22.90
N ILE A 486 -7.16 -15.00 22.64
CA ILE A 486 -7.42 -14.43 21.32
C ILE A 486 -6.28 -14.70 20.32
N ASN A 487 -5.08 -15.05 20.79
CA ASN A 487 -3.94 -15.35 19.93
C ASN A 487 -3.92 -16.79 19.41
N THR A 488 -4.70 -17.69 20.01
CA THR A 488 -4.84 -19.06 19.51
C THR A 488 -5.48 -19.06 18.12
N LEU A 489 -4.83 -19.73 17.15
CA LEU A 489 -5.34 -19.89 15.79
C LEU A 489 -6.66 -20.67 15.79
N MET A 490 -7.56 -20.32 14.87
CA MET A 490 -8.80 -21.08 14.69
C MET A 490 -8.49 -22.48 14.14
N THR A 491 -9.24 -23.47 14.63
CA THR A 491 -9.21 -24.84 14.08
C THR A 491 -9.80 -24.86 12.67
N ASP A 492 -9.57 -25.95 11.95
CA ASP A 492 -10.15 -26.15 10.62
C ASP A 492 -11.69 -26.14 10.69
N GLU A 493 -12.30 -26.79 11.69
CA GLU A 493 -13.76 -26.81 11.83
C GLU A 493 -14.33 -25.40 12.10
N GLU A 494 -13.66 -24.62 12.95
CA GLU A 494 -14.08 -23.25 13.26
C GLU A 494 -13.99 -22.34 12.01
N LEU A 495 -12.94 -22.49 11.21
CA LEU A 495 -12.79 -21.77 9.94
C LEU A 495 -13.84 -22.18 8.92
N ILE A 496 -14.11 -23.49 8.78
CA ILE A 496 -15.18 -24.00 7.90
C ILE A 496 -16.51 -23.39 8.32
N ARG A 497 -16.82 -23.38 9.62
CA ARG A 497 -18.06 -22.78 10.15
C ARG A 497 -18.18 -21.30 9.80
N TYR A 498 -17.09 -20.54 9.93
CA TYR A 498 -17.02 -19.13 9.57
C TYR A 498 -17.23 -18.90 8.06
N TYR A 499 -16.55 -19.67 7.20
CA TYR A 499 -16.71 -19.55 5.74
C TYR A 499 -18.12 -19.93 5.29
N GLN A 500 -18.71 -20.97 5.88
CA GLN A 500 -20.08 -21.37 5.57
C GLN A 500 -21.13 -20.38 6.07
N GLU A 501 -20.84 -19.57 7.09
CA GLU A 501 -21.74 -18.48 7.50
C GLU A 501 -21.74 -17.35 6.47
N TYR A 502 -20.57 -16.82 6.13
CA TYR A 502 -20.47 -15.52 5.44
C TYR A 502 -20.07 -15.60 3.96
N TYR A 503 -19.54 -16.75 3.54
CA TYR A 503 -18.96 -16.94 2.21
C TYR A 503 -19.53 -18.13 1.45
N VAL A 504 -20.53 -18.86 1.94
CA VAL A 504 -21.07 -20.07 1.26
C VAL A 504 -21.46 -19.87 -0.20
N ASN A 505 -22.02 -18.69 -0.53
CA ASN A 505 -22.43 -18.34 -1.89
C ASN A 505 -21.32 -17.60 -2.67
N ALA A 506 -20.11 -17.50 -2.12
CA ALA A 506 -18.97 -16.90 -2.79
C ALA A 506 -18.38 -17.86 -3.82
N ASP A 507 -18.09 -17.33 -4.99
CA ASP A 507 -17.21 -17.89 -5.98
C ASP A 507 -15.73 -17.58 -5.64
N ILE A 508 -14.86 -18.40 -6.23
CA ILE A 508 -13.42 -18.18 -6.27
C ILE A 508 -13.11 -17.54 -7.61
N ASP A 509 -12.93 -16.23 -7.60
CA ASP A 509 -12.62 -15.43 -8.79
C ASP A 509 -11.19 -15.75 -9.27
N ILE A 510 -11.07 -16.23 -10.52
CA ILE A 510 -9.78 -16.49 -11.18
C ILE A 510 -9.66 -15.59 -12.41
N ALA A 511 -8.77 -14.60 -12.31
CA ALA A 511 -8.48 -13.69 -13.41
C ALA A 511 -7.42 -14.31 -14.33
N CYS A 512 -7.66 -14.29 -15.65
CA CYS A 512 -6.74 -14.82 -16.64
C CYS A 512 -6.37 -13.78 -17.70
N ASN A 513 -5.09 -13.59 -18.01
CA ASN A 513 -4.59 -12.59 -18.97
C ASN A 513 -4.18 -13.19 -20.34
N HIS A 514 -4.72 -14.37 -20.68
CA HIS A 514 -4.49 -15.01 -21.98
C HIS A 514 -4.86 -14.07 -23.14
N THR A 515 -3.97 -13.98 -24.13
CA THR A 515 -4.13 -13.06 -25.27
C THR A 515 -5.31 -13.40 -26.17
N ASN A 516 -5.66 -14.69 -26.32
CA ASN A 516 -6.75 -15.14 -27.18
C ASN A 516 -7.71 -16.13 -26.49
N THR A 517 -8.95 -16.18 -26.98
CA THR A 517 -10.03 -16.97 -26.39
C THR A 517 -9.76 -18.47 -26.44
N ILE A 518 -9.11 -18.98 -27.49
CA ILE A 518 -8.86 -20.43 -27.64
C ILE A 518 -7.91 -20.91 -26.54
N ASN A 519 -6.77 -20.24 -26.36
CA ASN A 519 -5.80 -20.58 -25.32
C ASN A 519 -6.42 -20.45 -23.91
N TYR A 520 -7.29 -19.46 -23.72
CA TYR A 520 -8.03 -19.30 -22.47
C TYR A 520 -8.94 -20.51 -22.18
N ILE A 521 -9.68 -21.01 -23.18
CA ILE A 521 -10.54 -22.20 -23.03
C ILE A 521 -9.71 -23.46 -22.79
N GLU A 522 -8.61 -23.63 -23.52
CA GLU A 522 -7.69 -24.75 -23.33
C GLU A 522 -7.11 -24.76 -21.91
N HIS A 523 -6.77 -23.58 -21.38
CA HIS A 523 -6.33 -23.43 -20.00
C HIS A 523 -7.42 -23.89 -19.00
N ILE A 524 -8.67 -23.50 -19.20
CA ILE A 524 -9.80 -23.92 -18.34
C ILE A 524 -10.00 -25.45 -18.38
N ILE A 525 -9.92 -26.07 -19.56
CA ILE A 525 -10.03 -27.52 -19.72
C ILE A 525 -8.89 -28.22 -18.96
N ARG A 526 -7.66 -27.71 -19.08
CA ARG A 526 -6.52 -28.22 -18.33
C ARG A 526 -6.70 -28.04 -16.82
N MET A 527 -7.27 -26.93 -16.37
CA MET A 527 -7.56 -26.69 -14.95
C MET A 527 -8.58 -27.69 -14.42
N LYS A 528 -9.62 -28.05 -15.17
CA LYS A 528 -10.53 -29.14 -14.81
C LYS A 528 -9.78 -30.45 -14.58
N ASP A 529 -8.81 -30.77 -15.44
CA ASP A 529 -8.03 -32.01 -15.34
C ASP A 529 -7.10 -32.03 -14.13
N ILE A 530 -6.49 -30.90 -13.79
CA ILE A 530 -5.65 -30.75 -12.59
C ILE A 530 -6.51 -30.90 -11.34
N ILE A 531 -7.65 -30.21 -11.26
CA ILE A 531 -8.57 -30.30 -10.13
C ILE A 531 -9.06 -31.75 -9.97
N TYR A 532 -9.42 -32.42 -11.07
CA TYR A 532 -9.78 -33.83 -11.06
C TYR A 532 -8.70 -34.72 -10.44
N THR A 533 -7.47 -34.63 -10.96
CA THR A 533 -6.34 -35.44 -10.47
C THR A 533 -6.08 -35.21 -8.99
N ASN A 534 -6.09 -33.95 -8.54
CA ASN A 534 -5.79 -33.62 -7.14
C ASN A 534 -6.91 -34.03 -6.18
N LEU A 535 -8.18 -33.82 -6.54
CA LEU A 535 -9.30 -34.31 -5.73
C LEU A 535 -9.28 -35.85 -5.64
N ASN A 536 -8.95 -36.54 -6.73
CA ASN A 536 -8.92 -38.00 -6.75
C ASN A 536 -7.84 -38.60 -5.83
N LYS A 537 -6.76 -37.87 -5.52
CA LYS A 537 -5.76 -38.28 -4.50
C LYS A 537 -6.40 -38.46 -3.11
N LYS A 538 -7.39 -37.63 -2.76
CA LYS A 538 -8.06 -37.64 -1.44
C LYS A 538 -9.28 -38.57 -1.41
N TYR A 539 -10.17 -38.45 -2.40
CA TYR A 539 -11.47 -39.14 -2.38
C TYR A 539 -11.49 -40.51 -3.09
N LYS A 540 -10.46 -40.84 -3.89
CA LYS A 540 -10.20 -42.15 -4.55
C LYS A 540 -11.25 -42.73 -5.50
N GLU A 541 -12.44 -42.15 -5.63
CA GLU A 541 -13.53 -42.66 -6.49
C GLU A 541 -14.24 -41.59 -7.33
N ILE A 542 -13.61 -40.42 -7.53
CA ILE A 542 -14.21 -39.34 -8.31
C ILE A 542 -14.17 -39.69 -9.80
N LYS A 543 -15.26 -39.45 -10.52
CA LYS A 543 -15.30 -39.53 -11.98
C LYS A 543 -15.07 -38.15 -12.59
N LYS A 544 -14.47 -38.11 -13.79
CA LYS A 544 -14.23 -36.85 -14.52
C LYS A 544 -15.53 -36.10 -14.88
N SER A 545 -16.66 -36.81 -14.90
CA SER A 545 -18.01 -36.24 -15.04
C SER A 545 -18.46 -35.45 -13.82
N ASP A 546 -17.93 -35.73 -12.64
CA ASP A 546 -18.32 -35.08 -11.38
C ASP A 546 -17.72 -33.67 -11.23
N ILE A 547 -16.95 -33.24 -12.23
CA ILE A 547 -16.37 -31.91 -12.36
C ILE A 547 -16.86 -31.31 -13.66
N GLU A 548 -17.72 -30.30 -13.54
CA GLU A 548 -18.41 -29.69 -14.66
C GLU A 548 -17.78 -28.35 -15.03
N ILE A 549 -17.68 -28.08 -16.32
CA ILE A 549 -17.38 -26.75 -16.85
C ILE A 549 -18.69 -26.13 -17.33
N ILE A 550 -19.09 -25.02 -16.72
CA ILE A 550 -20.32 -24.30 -17.02
C ILE A 550 -19.95 -22.95 -17.65
N PRO A 551 -20.04 -22.80 -18.98
CA PRO A 551 -19.75 -21.52 -19.63
C PRO A 551 -20.91 -20.53 -19.41
N SER A 552 -20.58 -19.26 -19.19
CA SER A 552 -21.52 -18.14 -19.11
C SER A 552 -21.09 -17.04 -20.08
N LYS A 553 -22.06 -16.43 -20.76
CA LYS A 553 -21.81 -15.43 -21.79
C LYS A 553 -22.74 -14.25 -21.59
N THR A 554 -22.21 -13.04 -21.65
CA THR A 554 -22.95 -11.79 -21.48
C THR A 554 -22.69 -10.86 -22.65
N LEU A 555 -23.64 -9.98 -22.94
CA LEU A 555 -23.58 -9.03 -24.05
C LEU A 555 -23.70 -7.61 -23.51
N ALA A 556 -22.71 -6.78 -23.80
CA ALA A 556 -22.82 -5.34 -23.61
C ALA A 556 -23.09 -4.66 -24.97
N ILE A 557 -24.18 -3.91 -25.08
CA ILE A 557 -24.56 -3.13 -26.25
C ILE A 557 -24.32 -1.66 -25.92
N TYR A 558 -23.30 -1.08 -26.52
CA TYR A 558 -23.00 0.33 -26.39
C TYR A 558 -23.59 1.09 -27.58
N VAL A 559 -24.36 2.14 -27.31
CA VAL A 559 -25.04 2.95 -28.31
C VAL A 559 -24.58 4.40 -28.18
N ASN A 560 -24.15 4.98 -29.30
CA ASN A 560 -23.80 6.40 -29.39
C ASN A 560 -25.08 7.24 -29.25
N SER A 561 -25.17 8.04 -28.20
CA SER A 561 -26.39 8.77 -27.86
C SER A 561 -26.73 9.88 -28.86
N THR A 562 -25.73 10.53 -29.45
CA THR A 562 -25.91 11.60 -30.45
C THR A 562 -26.52 11.04 -31.71
N LEU A 563 -25.98 9.91 -32.20
CA LEU A 563 -26.51 9.21 -33.36
C LEU A 563 -27.88 8.57 -33.05
N LEU A 564 -28.05 8.05 -31.83
CA LEU A 564 -29.34 7.52 -31.37
C LEU A 564 -30.42 8.59 -31.45
N LYS A 565 -30.15 9.79 -30.92
CA LYS A 565 -31.09 10.91 -30.95
C LYS A 565 -31.47 11.29 -32.38
N LYS A 566 -30.49 11.47 -33.26
CA LYS A 566 -30.72 11.76 -34.70
C LYS A 566 -31.59 10.70 -35.37
N LYS A 567 -31.35 9.41 -35.10
CA LYS A 567 -32.11 8.30 -35.69
C LYS A 567 -33.51 8.13 -35.09
N CYS A 568 -33.73 8.55 -33.85
CA CYS A 568 -35.09 8.64 -33.29
C CYS A 568 -35.87 9.79 -33.94
N GLU A 569 -35.23 10.97 -34.07
CA GLU A 569 -35.83 12.16 -34.70
C GLU A 569 -36.13 11.97 -36.19
N SER A 570 -35.32 11.19 -36.92
CA SER A 570 -35.56 10.86 -38.33
C SER A 570 -36.61 9.76 -38.54
N GLY A 571 -37.09 9.11 -37.47
CA GLY A 571 -38.02 7.98 -37.55
C GLY A 571 -37.40 6.65 -37.98
N GLU A 572 -36.06 6.56 -38.11
CA GLU A 572 -35.36 5.30 -38.39
C GLU A 572 -35.47 4.29 -37.24
N ILE A 573 -35.60 4.79 -36.01
CA ILE A 573 -35.83 4.00 -34.80
C ILE A 573 -37.28 4.22 -34.35
N PRO A 574 -38.06 3.16 -34.10
CA PRO A 574 -39.50 3.27 -33.85
C PRO A 574 -39.86 3.77 -32.44
N PHE A 575 -38.91 4.39 -31.73
CA PHE A 575 -39.07 4.85 -30.35
C PHE A 575 -38.51 6.26 -30.20
N ASP A 576 -39.13 7.04 -29.33
CA ASP A 576 -38.60 8.33 -28.91
C ASP A 576 -37.31 8.16 -28.08
N TYR A 577 -36.39 9.11 -28.23
CA TYR A 577 -35.11 9.10 -27.50
C TYR A 577 -35.33 9.06 -25.98
N ASP A 578 -36.19 9.93 -25.45
CA ASP A 578 -36.49 9.99 -24.01
C ASP A 578 -37.19 8.73 -23.50
N TYR A 579 -38.01 8.10 -24.34
CA TYR A 579 -38.62 6.82 -24.01
C TYR A 579 -37.55 5.74 -23.85
N ILE A 580 -36.58 5.64 -24.78
CA ILE A 580 -35.47 4.69 -24.68
C ILE A 580 -34.65 4.92 -23.42
N ILE A 581 -34.26 6.16 -23.10
CA ILE A 581 -33.42 6.47 -21.93
C ILE A 581 -34.07 6.00 -20.63
N ASN A 582 -35.38 6.27 -20.48
CA ASN A 582 -36.17 5.95 -19.29
C ASN A 582 -36.57 4.47 -19.21
N ASN A 583 -36.66 3.78 -20.35
CA ASN A 583 -37.18 2.42 -20.48
C ASN A 583 -36.16 1.43 -21.05
N ARG A 584 -34.86 1.73 -20.98
CA ARG A 584 -33.78 0.87 -21.51
C ARG A 584 -33.74 -0.57 -20.98
N LEU A 585 -34.42 -0.84 -19.87
CA LEU A 585 -34.56 -2.18 -19.27
C LEU A 585 -35.86 -2.88 -19.67
N ASN A 586 -36.76 -2.22 -20.40
CA ASN A 586 -38.00 -2.84 -20.87
C ASN A 586 -37.71 -3.78 -22.03
N ASN A 587 -38.54 -4.83 -22.12
CA ASN A 587 -38.35 -5.93 -23.08
C ASN A 587 -38.43 -5.46 -24.53
N ASP A 588 -39.28 -4.48 -24.85
CA ASP A 588 -39.44 -3.92 -26.20
C ASP A 588 -38.14 -3.24 -26.68
N ILE A 589 -37.54 -2.38 -25.85
CA ILE A 589 -36.29 -1.71 -26.15
C ILE A 589 -35.13 -2.70 -26.22
N GLN A 590 -35.02 -3.60 -25.24
CA GLN A 590 -33.95 -4.62 -25.26
C GLN A 590 -34.05 -5.53 -26.49
N LEU A 591 -35.27 -5.95 -26.85
CA LEU A 591 -35.51 -6.81 -28.02
C LEU A 591 -35.10 -6.10 -29.32
N TYR A 592 -35.34 -4.80 -29.46
CA TYR A 592 -34.93 -4.03 -30.64
C TYR A 592 -33.41 -4.07 -30.85
N PHE A 593 -32.63 -3.70 -29.84
CA PHE A 593 -31.17 -3.69 -29.94
C PHE A 593 -30.59 -5.11 -30.01
N TRP A 594 -31.21 -6.08 -29.32
CA TRP A 594 -30.81 -7.47 -29.39
C TRP A 594 -31.01 -8.08 -30.79
N LYS A 595 -32.09 -7.74 -31.50
CA LYS A 595 -32.29 -8.16 -32.91
C LYS A 595 -31.17 -7.65 -33.83
N LYS A 596 -30.66 -6.44 -33.59
CA LYS A 596 -29.50 -5.90 -34.31
C LYS A 596 -28.22 -6.70 -34.03
N TYR A 597 -28.03 -7.14 -32.77
CA TYR A 597 -26.94 -8.05 -32.40
C TYR A 597 -27.02 -9.39 -33.14
N ILE A 598 -28.19 -10.02 -33.21
CA ILE A 598 -28.36 -11.32 -33.89
C ILE A 598 -27.89 -11.23 -35.33
N HIS A 599 -28.31 -10.18 -36.06
CA HIS A 599 -27.93 -9.99 -37.45
C HIS A 599 -26.41 -9.96 -37.67
N VAL A 600 -25.68 -9.14 -36.90
CA VAL A 600 -24.21 -9.04 -37.04
C VAL A 600 -23.48 -10.26 -36.49
N LYS A 601 -24.04 -10.96 -35.50
CA LYS A 601 -23.46 -12.16 -34.91
C LYS A 601 -23.55 -13.37 -35.85
N THR A 602 -24.62 -13.50 -36.61
CA THR A 602 -24.80 -14.61 -37.56
C THR A 602 -23.67 -14.65 -38.59
N GLU A 603 -23.33 -13.50 -39.19
CA GLU A 603 -22.21 -13.39 -40.14
C GLU A 603 -20.87 -13.75 -39.48
N ALA A 604 -20.62 -13.25 -38.27
CA ALA A 604 -19.41 -13.56 -37.51
C ALA A 604 -19.31 -15.05 -37.13
N ASN A 605 -20.44 -15.72 -36.90
CA ASN A 605 -20.48 -17.14 -36.54
C ASN A 605 -19.98 -18.02 -37.68
N GLU A 606 -20.31 -17.72 -38.93
CA GLU A 606 -19.80 -18.47 -40.08
C GLU A 606 -18.26 -18.47 -40.14
N ASN A 607 -17.63 -17.35 -39.77
CA ASN A 607 -16.17 -17.24 -39.70
C ASN A 607 -15.61 -17.97 -38.47
N ASN A 608 -16.24 -17.80 -37.31
CA ASN A 608 -15.83 -18.49 -36.08
C ASN A 608 -15.93 -20.02 -36.22
N GLU A 609 -16.96 -20.55 -36.89
CA GLU A 609 -17.13 -21.98 -37.18
C GLU A 609 -15.96 -22.54 -38.00
N LYS A 610 -15.53 -21.82 -39.04
CA LYS A 610 -14.37 -22.21 -39.87
C LYS A 610 -13.08 -22.29 -39.06
N ILE A 611 -12.91 -21.41 -38.07
CA ILE A 611 -11.73 -21.39 -37.19
C ILE A 611 -11.79 -22.52 -36.16
N LEU A 612 -12.95 -22.73 -35.52
CA LEU A 612 -13.13 -23.72 -34.46
C LEU A 612 -13.13 -25.17 -34.97
N LYS A 613 -13.59 -25.40 -36.21
CA LYS A 613 -13.63 -26.74 -36.83
C LYS A 613 -14.30 -27.75 -35.89
N LYS A 614 -13.65 -28.90 -35.62
CA LYS A 614 -14.18 -29.96 -34.75
C LYS A 614 -14.32 -29.55 -33.28
N LYS A 615 -13.59 -28.52 -32.81
CA LYS A 615 -13.66 -28.07 -31.40
C LYS A 615 -15.05 -27.58 -31.02
N ILE A 616 -15.87 -27.15 -31.98
CA ILE A 616 -17.22 -26.66 -31.75
C ILE A 616 -18.15 -27.69 -31.11
N ASN A 617 -17.84 -28.98 -31.25
CA ASN A 617 -18.61 -30.07 -30.66
C ASN A 617 -18.41 -30.19 -29.14
N GLU A 618 -17.41 -29.50 -28.59
CA GLU A 618 -17.16 -29.45 -27.15
C GLU A 618 -17.87 -28.22 -26.55
N THR A 619 -18.65 -28.44 -25.48
CA THR A 619 -19.45 -27.42 -24.80
C THR A 619 -18.70 -26.10 -24.51
N PRO A 620 -17.43 -26.12 -24.04
CA PRO A 620 -16.70 -24.89 -23.76
C PRO A 620 -16.49 -23.99 -24.99
N TYR A 621 -16.28 -24.58 -26.17
CA TYR A 621 -16.06 -23.85 -27.43
C TYR A 621 -17.37 -23.50 -28.13
N PHE A 622 -18.38 -24.37 -28.07
CA PHE A 622 -19.69 -24.12 -28.66
C PHE A 622 -20.26 -22.76 -28.22
N LYS A 623 -20.05 -22.37 -26.96
CA LYS A 623 -20.53 -21.10 -26.42
C LYS A 623 -19.99 -19.85 -27.15
N ILE A 624 -18.89 -19.96 -27.91
CA ILE A 624 -18.39 -18.87 -28.76
C ILE A 624 -19.42 -18.49 -29.83
N ILE A 625 -20.01 -19.48 -30.50
CA ILE A 625 -20.99 -19.25 -31.57
C ILE A 625 -22.43 -19.12 -31.05
N ASP A 626 -22.70 -19.58 -29.83
CA ASP A 626 -24.01 -19.45 -29.21
C ASP A 626 -24.42 -17.98 -29.02
N TYR A 627 -25.71 -17.71 -29.21
CA TYR A 627 -26.27 -16.37 -29.05
C TYR A 627 -26.44 -16.03 -27.56
N VAL A 628 -26.15 -14.79 -27.17
CA VAL A 628 -26.44 -14.33 -25.82
C VAL A 628 -27.94 -14.13 -25.66
N SER A 629 -28.50 -14.57 -24.53
CA SER A 629 -29.91 -14.36 -24.23
C SER A 629 -30.23 -12.88 -23.97
N ILE A 630 -31.49 -12.47 -24.20
CA ILE A 630 -31.92 -11.08 -23.89
C ILE A 630 -31.70 -10.76 -22.41
N ALA A 631 -31.94 -11.73 -21.51
CA ALA A 631 -31.77 -11.56 -20.07
C ALA A 631 -30.31 -11.30 -19.64
N GLU A 632 -29.33 -11.72 -20.45
CA GLU A 632 -27.89 -11.51 -20.23
C GLU A 632 -27.33 -10.31 -21.02
N THR A 633 -28.22 -9.47 -21.55
CA THR A 633 -27.89 -8.30 -22.37
C THR A 633 -27.98 -7.00 -21.55
N ASN A 634 -26.95 -6.18 -21.66
CA ASN A 634 -26.86 -4.87 -21.03
C ASN A 634 -26.79 -3.77 -22.07
N LEU A 635 -27.80 -2.89 -22.07
CA LEU A 635 -27.85 -1.72 -22.94
C LEU A 635 -27.21 -0.51 -22.23
N ILE A 636 -26.19 0.07 -22.87
CA ILE A 636 -25.39 1.19 -22.39
C ILE A 636 -25.46 2.30 -23.43
N ILE A 637 -25.96 3.47 -23.05
CA ILE A 637 -26.09 4.63 -23.95
C ILE A 637 -25.09 5.68 -23.48
N GLN A 638 -24.24 6.17 -24.37
CA GLN A 638 -23.13 7.06 -24.03
C GLN A 638 -22.98 8.23 -25.01
N ASN A 639 -22.59 9.39 -24.48
CA ASN A 639 -22.57 10.68 -25.21
C ASN A 639 -21.28 10.96 -26.00
N PHE A 640 -20.29 10.08 -25.90
CA PHE A 640 -19.03 10.21 -26.62
C PHE A 640 -18.92 9.15 -27.72
N GLY A 641 -18.13 9.46 -28.74
CA GLY A 641 -17.88 8.57 -29.87
C GLY A 641 -17.50 7.17 -29.39
N LEU A 642 -18.12 6.16 -29.99
CA LEU A 642 -17.72 4.78 -29.81
C LEU A 642 -16.45 4.56 -30.62
N GLU A 643 -15.30 4.99 -30.12
CA GLU A 643 -14.05 4.76 -30.84
C GLU A 643 -13.79 3.26 -30.99
N SER A 644 -13.23 2.86 -32.14
CA SER A 644 -12.65 1.53 -32.35
C SER A 644 -11.32 1.42 -31.58
N TYR A 645 -11.36 1.70 -30.28
CA TYR A 645 -10.19 1.49 -29.43
C TYR A 645 -9.77 0.02 -29.50
N ASN A 646 -8.49 -0.16 -29.19
CA ASN A 646 -7.65 -1.35 -29.26
C ASN A 646 -8.18 -2.60 -28.50
N ASP A 647 -9.42 -3.01 -28.74
CA ASP A 647 -10.17 -4.04 -28.01
C ASP A 647 -9.59 -5.42 -28.31
N TYR A 648 -9.07 -6.08 -27.28
CA TYR A 648 -8.45 -7.41 -27.34
C TYR A 648 -9.39 -8.51 -27.85
N ARG A 649 -10.70 -8.24 -27.93
CA ARG A 649 -11.73 -9.19 -28.42
C ARG A 649 -12.02 -9.04 -29.93
N THR A 650 -11.33 -8.15 -30.62
CA THR A 650 -11.36 -8.05 -32.09
C THR A 650 -10.73 -9.30 -32.72
N ALA A 651 -11.19 -9.68 -33.92
CA ALA A 651 -10.72 -10.89 -34.61
C ALA A 651 -9.19 -10.90 -34.76
N GLU A 652 -8.58 -9.78 -35.16
CA GLU A 652 -7.13 -9.64 -35.34
C GLU A 652 -6.33 -9.99 -34.08
N LYS A 653 -6.83 -9.60 -32.90
CA LYS A 653 -6.17 -9.83 -31.61
C LYS A 653 -6.56 -11.13 -30.93
N ASN A 654 -7.59 -11.80 -31.43
CA ASN A 654 -8.23 -12.92 -30.77
C ASN A 654 -8.18 -14.19 -31.63
N SER A 655 -7.05 -14.41 -32.33
CA SER A 655 -6.82 -15.58 -33.19
C SER A 655 -7.88 -15.76 -34.28
N GLY A 656 -8.38 -14.65 -34.83
CA GLY A 656 -9.46 -14.63 -35.82
C GLY A 656 -10.87 -14.74 -35.24
N ILE A 657 -11.03 -15.06 -33.95
CA ILE A 657 -12.36 -15.21 -33.33
C ILE A 657 -12.98 -13.85 -33.05
N GLN A 658 -14.12 -13.57 -33.68
CA GLN A 658 -14.83 -12.30 -33.55
C GLN A 658 -15.84 -12.33 -32.39
N MET A 659 -15.58 -11.51 -31.37
CA MET A 659 -16.43 -11.33 -30.17
C MET A 659 -16.88 -9.88 -29.95
N VAL A 660 -16.49 -8.97 -30.86
CA VAL A 660 -16.92 -7.58 -30.88
C VAL A 660 -17.44 -7.25 -32.26
N TYR A 661 -18.58 -6.57 -32.29
CA TYR A 661 -19.31 -6.25 -33.51
C TYR A 661 -19.64 -4.77 -33.54
N TYR A 662 -19.71 -4.19 -34.73
CA TYR A 662 -19.96 -2.77 -34.91
C TYR A 662 -21.05 -2.56 -35.95
N ILE A 663 -21.98 -1.67 -35.67
CA ILE A 663 -22.86 -1.05 -36.67
C ILE A 663 -22.39 0.39 -36.81
N LYS A 664 -22.03 0.77 -38.04
CA LYS A 664 -21.59 2.13 -38.37
C LYS A 664 -22.72 2.91 -39.02
N ASP A 665 -22.72 4.22 -38.79
CA ASP A 665 -23.50 5.21 -39.52
C ASP A 665 -22.46 6.11 -40.20
N ASP A 666 -22.33 5.97 -41.52
CA ASP A 666 -21.18 6.50 -42.29
C ASP A 666 -19.81 6.05 -41.71
N GLN A 667 -19.00 6.99 -41.21
CA GLN A 667 -17.69 6.72 -40.62
C GLN A 667 -17.75 6.48 -39.11
N ASP A 668 -18.83 6.89 -38.45
CA ASP A 668 -18.98 6.82 -37.00
C ASP A 668 -19.58 5.48 -36.55
N ILE A 669 -19.11 4.97 -35.42
CA ILE A 669 -19.71 3.78 -34.81
C ILE A 669 -21.00 4.21 -34.10
N PHE A 670 -22.12 3.69 -34.59
CA PHE A 670 -23.44 3.87 -33.99
C PHE A 670 -23.66 2.90 -32.82
N ILE A 671 -23.40 1.61 -33.03
CA ILE A 671 -23.54 0.58 -32.00
C ILE A 671 -22.28 -0.29 -31.94
N LYS A 672 -21.77 -0.53 -30.74
CA LYS A 672 -20.74 -1.53 -30.45
C LYS A 672 -21.33 -2.63 -29.59
N PHE A 673 -21.23 -3.87 -30.05
CA PHE A 673 -21.60 -5.06 -29.30
C PHE A 673 -20.33 -5.71 -28.77
N GLY A 674 -20.26 -6.02 -27.48
CA GLY A 674 -19.13 -6.69 -26.86
C GLY A 674 -19.58 -7.91 -26.08
N GLU A 675 -19.22 -9.10 -26.55
CA GLU A 675 -19.42 -10.34 -25.81
C GLU A 675 -18.35 -10.51 -24.74
N THR A 676 -18.74 -11.03 -23.59
CA THR A 676 -17.82 -11.45 -22.53
C THR A 676 -18.13 -12.87 -22.11
N MET A 677 -17.10 -13.70 -21.96
CA MET A 677 -17.22 -15.10 -21.59
C MET A 677 -16.52 -15.37 -20.26
N LYS A 678 -17.21 -16.11 -19.41
CA LYS A 678 -16.73 -16.63 -18.14
C LYS A 678 -16.98 -18.13 -18.08
N TYR A 679 -16.19 -18.83 -17.29
CA TYR A 679 -16.35 -20.28 -17.12
C TYR A 679 -16.35 -20.63 -15.65
N LYS A 680 -17.31 -21.46 -15.25
CA LYS A 680 -17.37 -21.99 -13.89
C LYS A 680 -16.90 -23.43 -13.86
N ILE A 681 -16.01 -23.76 -12.93
CA ILE A 681 -15.71 -25.16 -12.59
C ILE A 681 -16.44 -25.49 -11.29
N LYS A 682 -17.33 -26.48 -11.35
CA LYS A 682 -18.18 -26.89 -10.23
C LYS A 682 -18.04 -28.39 -9.97
N SER A 683 -18.06 -28.78 -8.68
CA SER A 683 -18.11 -30.17 -8.25
C SER A 683 -18.76 -30.26 -6.87
N SER A 684 -19.38 -31.39 -6.52
CA SER A 684 -19.87 -31.67 -5.16
C SER A 684 -18.74 -31.87 -4.14
N TYR A 685 -17.52 -32.13 -4.61
CA TYR A 685 -16.32 -32.32 -3.79
C TYR A 685 -15.59 -31.01 -3.47
N LEU A 686 -16.06 -29.88 -4.03
CA LEU A 686 -15.57 -28.54 -3.75
C LEU A 686 -16.60 -27.78 -2.91
N LYS A 687 -16.12 -26.95 -1.99
CA LYS A 687 -16.98 -26.09 -1.17
C LYS A 687 -17.44 -24.83 -1.91
N HIS A 688 -16.65 -24.37 -2.88
CA HIS A 688 -16.93 -23.19 -3.70
C HIS A 688 -16.69 -23.45 -5.18
N VAL A 689 -17.40 -22.69 -6.01
CA VAL A 689 -17.27 -22.72 -7.47
C VAL A 689 -16.11 -21.82 -7.89
N PHE A 690 -15.25 -22.30 -8.79
CA PHE A 690 -14.24 -21.45 -9.43
C PHE A 690 -14.89 -20.68 -10.58
N GLU A 691 -14.78 -19.35 -10.61
CA GLU A 691 -15.22 -18.50 -11.73
C GLU A 691 -13.99 -17.93 -12.46
N PHE A 692 -13.69 -18.48 -13.63
CA PHE A 692 -12.65 -17.99 -14.52
C PHE A 692 -13.19 -16.85 -15.39
N PHE A 693 -12.46 -15.75 -15.47
CA PHE A 693 -12.75 -14.64 -16.39
C PHE A 693 -11.46 -14.10 -17.02
N ARG A 694 -11.57 -13.71 -18.29
CA ARG A 694 -10.44 -13.17 -19.06
C ARG A 694 -10.34 -11.66 -18.94
N ILE A 695 -9.16 -11.14 -18.58
CA ILE A 695 -8.84 -9.71 -18.55
C ILE A 695 -8.14 -9.27 -19.84
N SER A 696 -8.14 -7.97 -20.12
CA SER A 696 -7.56 -7.41 -21.34
C SER A 696 -6.06 -7.15 -21.25
N GLU A 697 -5.57 -6.80 -20.06
CA GLU A 697 -4.18 -6.39 -19.86
C GLU A 697 -3.32 -7.54 -19.34
N VAL A 698 -2.01 -7.44 -19.60
CA VAL A 698 -1.01 -8.37 -19.07
C VAL A 698 -0.92 -8.25 -17.53
N GLU A 699 -0.93 -7.03 -17.01
CA GLU A 699 -0.86 -6.78 -15.57
C GLU A 699 -2.22 -7.02 -14.90
N PHE A 700 -2.28 -7.92 -13.91
CA PHE A 700 -3.52 -8.25 -13.22
C PHE A 700 -4.12 -7.07 -12.43
N PHE A 701 -3.28 -6.20 -11.85
CA PHE A 701 -3.77 -5.03 -11.11
C PHE A 701 -4.49 -4.00 -11.96
N SER A 702 -4.29 -4.00 -13.29
CA SER A 702 -5.07 -3.16 -14.21
C SER A 702 -6.59 -3.33 -14.05
N THR A 703 -7.01 -4.54 -13.66
CA THR A 703 -8.39 -4.94 -13.43
C THR A 703 -8.70 -4.99 -11.93
N ILE A 704 -7.84 -5.64 -11.14
CA ILE A 704 -8.10 -5.92 -9.72
C ILE A 704 -8.10 -4.64 -8.88
N ALA A 705 -7.26 -3.64 -9.20
CA ALA A 705 -7.27 -2.35 -8.51
C ALA A 705 -8.57 -1.55 -8.71
N ARG A 706 -9.40 -1.95 -9.69
CA ARG A 706 -10.69 -1.33 -10.01
C ARG A 706 -11.87 -2.08 -9.39
N PHE A 707 -11.62 -3.17 -8.67
CA PHE A 707 -12.67 -3.85 -7.94
C PHE A 707 -13.32 -2.94 -6.91
N HIS A 708 -14.60 -3.23 -6.67
CA HIS A 708 -15.53 -2.26 -6.10
C HIS A 708 -15.15 -1.78 -4.72
N LEU A 709 -14.60 -2.67 -3.91
CA LEU A 709 -14.22 -2.41 -2.53
C LEU A 709 -12.72 -2.69 -2.33
N PRO A 710 -12.00 -1.89 -1.55
CA PRO A 710 -10.63 -2.14 -1.15
C PRO A 710 -10.35 -3.57 -0.66
N CYS A 711 -11.25 -4.16 0.15
CA CYS A 711 -11.08 -5.50 0.71
C CYS A 711 -11.04 -6.64 -0.32
N VAL A 712 -11.14 -6.36 -1.63
CA VAL A 712 -10.95 -7.35 -2.70
C VAL A 712 -9.84 -6.97 -3.69
N ARG A 713 -9.01 -5.97 -3.38
CA ARG A 713 -7.93 -5.46 -4.26
C ARG A 713 -6.59 -6.12 -3.98
N SER A 714 -6.59 -7.45 -3.98
CA SER A 714 -5.40 -8.27 -3.82
C SER A 714 -5.53 -9.55 -4.65
N TYR A 715 -4.42 -10.21 -4.94
CA TYR A 715 -4.45 -11.51 -5.64
C TYR A 715 -3.31 -12.43 -5.23
N TYR A 716 -3.49 -13.72 -5.48
CA TYR A 716 -2.50 -14.77 -5.32
C TYR A 716 -2.11 -15.36 -6.67
N ASN A 717 -0.80 -15.46 -6.94
CA ASN A 717 -0.26 -15.91 -8.23
C ASN A 717 0.37 -17.31 -8.17
N GLY A 718 0.04 -18.13 -7.18
CA GLY A 718 0.68 -19.44 -6.99
C GLY A 718 1.97 -19.43 -6.20
N LYS A 719 2.64 -18.27 -6.08
CA LYS A 719 3.84 -18.10 -5.26
C LYS A 719 3.57 -17.30 -4.00
N THR A 720 2.99 -16.11 -4.15
CA THR A 720 2.69 -15.19 -3.04
C THR A 720 1.41 -14.40 -3.32
N CYS A 721 0.92 -13.68 -2.31
CA CYS A 721 -0.16 -12.71 -2.52
C CYS A 721 0.41 -11.30 -2.65
N TYR A 722 -0.18 -10.53 -3.56
CA TYR A 722 0.10 -9.11 -3.73
C TYR A 722 -1.10 -8.28 -3.28
N LEU A 723 -0.83 -7.22 -2.53
CA LEU A 723 -1.83 -6.39 -1.87
C LEU A 723 -1.56 -4.91 -2.20
N LEU A 724 -2.63 -4.17 -2.47
CA LEU A 724 -2.58 -2.71 -2.58
C LEU A 724 -2.74 -2.04 -1.21
N PRO A 725 -2.23 -0.81 -1.01
CA PRO A 725 -2.38 -0.06 0.24
C PRO A 725 -3.84 -0.01 0.73
N SER A 726 -4.80 0.23 -0.17
CA SER A 726 -6.22 0.25 0.18
C SER A 726 -6.75 -1.10 0.69
N ALA A 727 -6.27 -2.22 0.12
CA ALA A 727 -6.64 -3.55 0.59
C ALA A 727 -6.10 -3.83 1.98
N ILE A 728 -4.84 -3.45 2.24
CA ILE A 728 -4.20 -3.60 3.55
C ILE A 728 -4.96 -2.77 4.60
N THR A 729 -5.30 -1.52 4.28
CA THR A 729 -6.15 -0.69 5.14
C THR A 729 -7.44 -1.41 5.49
N ALA A 730 -8.14 -1.99 4.51
CA ALA A 730 -9.39 -2.69 4.76
C ALA A 730 -9.22 -3.96 5.59
N TYR A 731 -8.15 -4.75 5.39
CA TYR A 731 -7.89 -5.97 6.18
C TYR A 731 -7.51 -5.67 7.63
N GLN A 732 -6.87 -4.54 7.89
CA GLN A 732 -6.45 -4.17 9.24
C GLN A 732 -7.54 -3.43 10.02
N THR A 733 -8.47 -2.77 9.34
CA THR A 733 -9.45 -1.87 9.98
C THR A 733 -10.90 -2.30 9.79
N PHE A 734 -11.16 -3.25 8.87
CA PHE A 734 -12.48 -3.60 8.38
C PHE A 734 -13.26 -2.41 7.79
N LEU A 735 -12.55 -1.37 7.34
CA LEU A 735 -13.13 -0.18 6.73
C LEU A 735 -12.69 -0.06 5.27
N ASN A 736 -13.67 -0.02 4.36
CA ASN A 736 -13.44 0.35 2.97
C ASN A 736 -13.45 1.89 2.86
N ILE A 737 -12.26 2.47 2.66
CA ILE A 737 -12.07 3.93 2.60
C ILE A 737 -12.55 4.56 1.29
N ASP A 738 -12.77 3.75 0.25
CA ASP A 738 -13.29 4.18 -1.03
C ASP A 738 -14.22 3.11 -1.65
N PHE A 739 -14.86 3.49 -2.77
CA PHE A 739 -15.71 2.62 -3.57
C PHE A 739 -15.48 2.94 -5.05
N LYS A 740 -15.26 1.91 -5.88
CA LYS A 740 -15.15 2.03 -7.35
C LYS A 740 -16.34 1.31 -7.99
N TYR A 741 -17.08 1.93 -8.90
CA TYR A 741 -18.16 1.23 -9.62
C TYR A 741 -17.63 0.62 -10.91
N PHE A 742 -18.03 -0.62 -11.22
CA PHE A 742 -17.89 -1.21 -12.54
C PHE A 742 -19.28 -1.55 -13.11
N VAL A 743 -19.44 -1.37 -14.42
CA VAL A 743 -20.68 -1.63 -15.16
C VAL A 743 -21.08 -3.10 -14.99
N GLY A 744 -22.02 -3.37 -14.08
CA GLY A 744 -22.47 -4.71 -13.74
C GLY A 744 -23.95 -4.71 -13.36
N ASN A 745 -24.60 -5.87 -13.50
CA ASN A 745 -26.05 -6.01 -13.33
C ASN A 745 -26.50 -6.02 -11.87
N ARG A 746 -25.55 -6.08 -10.93
CA ARG A 746 -25.82 -6.14 -9.51
C ARG A 746 -25.87 -4.72 -8.95
N ASP A 747 -26.92 -4.45 -8.18
CA ASP A 747 -27.07 -3.21 -7.43
C ASP A 747 -25.86 -3.00 -6.49
N PRO A 748 -25.16 -1.85 -6.55
CA PRO A 748 -24.03 -1.56 -5.66
C PRO A 748 -24.39 -1.67 -4.17
N ILE A 749 -25.64 -1.37 -3.79
CA ILE A 749 -26.10 -1.45 -2.40
C ILE A 749 -26.13 -2.92 -1.91
N ASN A 750 -26.46 -3.88 -2.79
CA ASN A 750 -26.38 -5.30 -2.44
C ASN A 750 -24.95 -5.73 -2.13
N ILE A 751 -23.97 -5.21 -2.88
CA ILE A 751 -22.56 -5.48 -2.62
C ILE A 751 -22.16 -4.89 -1.26
N ILE A 752 -22.52 -3.63 -1.00
CA ILE A 752 -22.25 -2.96 0.29
C ILE A 752 -22.82 -3.76 1.46
N ASN A 753 -24.10 -4.15 1.39
CA ASN A 753 -24.74 -4.91 2.46
C ASN A 753 -24.13 -6.30 2.64
N LYS A 754 -23.75 -6.98 1.55
CA LYS A 754 -23.05 -8.28 1.62
C LYS A 754 -21.73 -8.16 2.38
N TYR A 755 -20.95 -7.11 2.15
CA TYR A 755 -19.68 -6.92 2.86
C TYR A 755 -19.88 -6.42 4.29
N ARG A 756 -20.94 -5.67 4.56
CA ARG A 756 -21.34 -5.35 5.93
C ARG A 756 -21.70 -6.59 6.73
N GLU A 757 -22.44 -7.54 6.14
CA GLU A 757 -22.70 -8.86 6.74
C GLU A 757 -21.40 -9.62 7.10
N ARG A 758 -20.34 -9.40 6.31
CA ARG A 758 -19.00 -9.97 6.50
C ARG A 758 -18.12 -9.17 7.48
N GLY A 759 -18.68 -8.14 8.13
CA GLY A 759 -18.00 -7.30 9.11
C GLY A 759 -17.32 -6.05 8.55
N TYR A 760 -17.30 -5.85 7.22
CA TYR A 760 -16.66 -4.70 6.60
C TYR A 760 -17.59 -3.50 6.45
N GLY A 761 -17.17 -2.33 6.93
CA GLY A 761 -17.84 -1.04 6.70
C GLY A 761 -17.40 -0.37 5.40
N ILE A 762 -18.08 0.73 5.06
CA ILE A 762 -17.72 1.60 3.94
C ILE A 762 -17.99 3.06 4.28
N ILE A 763 -17.11 3.96 3.84
CA ILE A 763 -17.31 5.40 3.95
C ILE A 763 -18.22 5.87 2.81
N LEU A 764 -19.38 6.41 3.16
CA LEU A 764 -20.40 6.95 2.24
C LEU A 764 -20.62 8.44 2.49
N ASN A 765 -20.93 9.19 1.44
CA ASN A 765 -21.44 10.55 1.61
C ASN A 765 -22.93 10.54 1.99
N GLU A 766 -23.49 11.71 2.24
CA GLU A 766 -24.88 11.85 2.67
C GLU A 766 -25.89 11.25 1.69
N ASN A 767 -25.72 11.48 0.39
CA ASN A 767 -26.65 11.01 -0.66
C ASN A 767 -26.62 9.49 -0.79
N GLU A 768 -25.42 8.91 -0.76
CA GLU A 768 -25.22 7.47 -0.79
C GLU A 768 -25.80 6.82 0.47
N LEU A 769 -25.60 7.43 1.63
CA LEU A 769 -26.17 6.95 2.89
C LEU A 769 -27.70 6.95 2.84
N LYS A 770 -28.33 8.03 2.34
CA LYS A 770 -29.79 8.10 2.11
C LYS A 770 -30.28 6.92 1.27
N LEU A 771 -29.60 6.61 0.17
CA LEU A 771 -29.97 5.53 -0.74
C LEU A 771 -29.80 4.16 -0.09
N VAL A 772 -28.67 3.89 0.57
CA VAL A 772 -28.43 2.60 1.25
C VAL A 772 -29.44 2.36 2.36
N LEU A 773 -29.73 3.37 3.19
CA LEU A 773 -30.71 3.24 4.28
C LEU A 773 -32.11 2.97 3.72
N SER A 774 -32.53 3.73 2.71
CA SER A 774 -33.84 3.56 2.07
C SER A 774 -33.99 2.18 1.44
N TYR A 775 -32.95 1.70 0.77
CA TYR A 775 -32.89 0.35 0.19
C TYR A 775 -32.97 -0.74 1.26
N SER A 776 -32.13 -0.67 2.29
CA SER A 776 -32.08 -1.68 3.37
C SER A 776 -33.38 -1.76 4.16
N CYS A 777 -34.15 -0.67 4.24
CA CYS A 777 -35.47 -0.65 4.86
C CYS A 777 -36.59 -1.18 3.95
N SER A 778 -36.39 -1.11 2.63
CA SER A 778 -37.41 -1.45 1.62
C SER A 778 -37.29 -2.89 1.12
N VAL A 779 -36.09 -3.48 1.14
CA VAL A 779 -35.83 -4.84 0.67
C VAL A 779 -35.99 -5.85 1.81
N GLY A 780 -36.97 -6.75 1.65
CA GLY A 780 -37.49 -7.61 2.73
C GLY A 780 -36.41 -8.37 3.50
N ASP A 781 -35.45 -8.99 2.81
CA ASP A 781 -34.41 -9.76 3.48
C ASP A 781 -33.45 -8.91 4.33
N TYR A 782 -33.03 -7.74 3.86
CA TYR A 782 -32.14 -6.88 4.65
C TYR A 782 -32.90 -6.21 5.79
N LYS A 783 -34.18 -5.87 5.55
CA LYS A 783 -35.07 -5.44 6.62
C LYS A 783 -35.14 -6.47 7.75
N LYS A 784 -35.25 -7.77 7.41
CA LYS A 784 -35.17 -8.88 8.37
C LYS A 784 -33.80 -8.97 9.04
N ALA A 785 -32.71 -8.95 8.26
CA ALA A 785 -31.34 -9.06 8.77
C ALA A 785 -31.02 -7.98 9.82
N TYR A 786 -31.46 -6.75 9.60
CA TYR A 786 -31.32 -5.65 10.55
C TYR A 786 -32.35 -5.66 11.69
N GLY A 787 -33.35 -6.54 11.65
CA GLY A 787 -34.41 -6.61 12.65
C GLY A 787 -35.30 -5.35 12.69
N ILE A 788 -35.48 -4.68 11.55
CA ILE A 788 -36.24 -3.43 11.44
C ILE A 788 -37.74 -3.75 11.54
N LYS A 789 -38.37 -3.30 12.62
CA LYS A 789 -39.82 -3.41 12.82
C LYS A 789 -40.50 -2.10 12.45
N ASP A 790 -39.94 -0.99 12.94
CA ASP A 790 -40.52 0.36 12.82
C ASP A 790 -39.55 1.39 12.23
N LYS A 791 -40.05 2.59 11.89
CA LYS A 791 -39.25 3.67 11.27
C LYS A 791 -38.12 4.18 12.19
N GLU A 792 -38.27 4.09 13.52
CA GLU A 792 -37.21 4.48 14.48
C GLU A 792 -36.00 3.53 14.46
N ASP A 793 -36.17 2.28 14.00
CA ASP A 793 -35.09 1.30 13.92
C ASP A 793 -34.04 1.65 12.86
N ILE A 794 -34.32 2.63 11.98
CA ILE A 794 -33.37 3.10 10.96
C ILE A 794 -32.06 3.57 11.60
N LYS A 795 -32.12 4.14 12.82
CA LYS A 795 -30.92 4.55 13.59
C LYS A 795 -30.00 3.38 13.94
N LYS A 796 -30.50 2.12 13.92
CA LYS A 796 -29.70 0.91 14.16
C LYS A 796 -28.80 0.54 12.97
N LEU A 797 -29.00 1.17 11.80
CA LEU A 797 -28.23 0.89 10.59
C LEU A 797 -27.00 1.79 10.45
N ILE A 798 -26.86 2.84 11.26
CA ILE A 798 -25.73 3.77 11.21
C ILE A 798 -24.70 3.44 12.30
N GLY A 799 -23.45 3.79 12.06
CA GLY A 799 -22.33 3.48 12.95
C GLY A 799 -21.88 2.02 12.86
N GLN A 800 -21.01 1.62 13.80
CA GLN A 800 -20.56 0.24 13.92
C GLN A 800 -21.63 -0.63 14.58
N LEU A 801 -21.69 -1.89 14.17
CA LEU A 801 -22.60 -2.88 14.75
C LEU A 801 -21.87 -3.76 15.75
N ASP A 802 -22.52 -4.01 16.88
CA ASP A 802 -22.08 -5.00 17.85
C ASP A 802 -22.06 -6.41 17.24
N ILE A 803 -21.10 -7.26 17.63
CA ILE A 803 -21.00 -8.63 17.11
C ILE A 803 -22.28 -9.45 17.34
N SER A 804 -23.05 -9.13 18.38
CA SER A 804 -24.30 -9.79 18.72
C SER A 804 -25.44 -9.43 17.77
N ASN A 805 -25.28 -8.40 16.93
CA ASN A 805 -26.30 -7.90 16.01
C ASN A 805 -26.76 -9.00 15.03
N CYS A 806 -28.07 -9.04 14.77
CA CYS A 806 -28.72 -9.97 13.86
C CYS A 806 -28.12 -9.99 12.45
N MET A 807 -27.57 -8.86 11.98
CA MET A 807 -26.91 -8.74 10.69
C MET A 807 -25.72 -9.72 10.54
N PHE A 808 -25.07 -10.09 11.65
CA PHE A 808 -23.94 -11.02 11.67
C PHE A 808 -24.33 -12.47 11.94
N LYS A 809 -25.63 -12.77 11.99
CA LYS A 809 -26.16 -14.12 12.19
C LYS A 809 -27.11 -14.50 11.06
N PRO A 810 -26.72 -14.29 9.79
CA PRO A 810 -27.68 -14.29 8.70
C PRO A 810 -28.32 -15.66 8.45
N ARG A 811 -27.66 -16.79 8.75
CA ARG A 811 -28.31 -18.12 8.66
C ARG A 811 -29.42 -18.33 9.69
N MET A 812 -29.40 -17.57 10.79
CA MET A 812 -30.46 -17.62 11.80
C MET A 812 -31.63 -16.71 11.43
N VAL A 813 -31.36 -15.55 10.83
CA VAL A 813 -32.34 -14.48 10.62
C VAL A 813 -32.96 -14.50 9.23
N VAL A 814 -32.19 -14.92 8.22
CA VAL A 814 -32.61 -14.99 6.82
C VAL A 814 -32.16 -16.34 6.22
N PRO A 815 -32.55 -17.49 6.81
CA PRO A 815 -32.12 -18.82 6.37
C PRO A 815 -32.43 -19.09 4.89
N GLU A 816 -33.46 -18.47 4.33
CA GLU A 816 -33.85 -18.59 2.92
C GLU A 816 -32.77 -18.14 1.92
N ARG A 817 -31.79 -17.33 2.34
CA ARG A 817 -30.65 -16.93 1.50
C ARG A 817 -29.54 -17.97 1.40
N TYR A 818 -29.58 -18.99 2.24
CA TYR A 818 -28.50 -19.95 2.40
C TYR A 818 -29.00 -21.34 1.98
N ILE A 819 -28.20 -22.04 1.19
CA ILE A 819 -28.42 -23.47 0.96
C ILE A 819 -28.01 -24.15 2.27
N VAL A 820 -29.01 -24.51 3.09
CA VAL A 820 -28.77 -25.02 4.44
C VAL A 820 -28.23 -26.45 4.36
N ASP A 821 -26.92 -26.60 4.53
CA ASP A 821 -26.38 -27.87 5.00
C ASP A 821 -26.83 -28.05 6.45
N THR A 822 -27.75 -29.01 6.65
CA THR A 822 -28.39 -29.29 7.93
C THR A 822 -27.42 -29.85 8.97
N THR A 823 -26.21 -30.25 8.56
CA THR A 823 -25.18 -30.74 9.48
C THR A 823 -24.47 -29.60 10.22
N ILE A 824 -24.56 -28.37 9.73
CA ILE A 824 -23.89 -27.21 10.34
C ILE A 824 -24.78 -26.57 11.40
N THR A 825 -24.28 -26.49 12.63
CA THR A 825 -24.98 -25.87 13.76
C THR A 825 -25.30 -24.39 13.52
N THR A 826 -26.51 -23.97 13.90
CA THR A 826 -26.95 -22.57 13.94
C THR A 826 -26.68 -21.89 15.29
N LYS A 827 -26.05 -22.60 16.23
CA LYS A 827 -25.63 -22.02 17.51
C LYS A 827 -24.42 -21.11 17.31
N TYR A 828 -24.44 -19.97 18.01
CA TYR A 828 -23.33 -19.03 18.09
C TYR A 828 -22.83 -18.98 19.52
N ASN A 829 -21.56 -18.68 19.71
CA ASN A 829 -21.01 -18.44 21.03
C ASN A 829 -21.48 -17.10 21.58
N ASP A 830 -21.66 -17.02 22.90
CA ASP A 830 -21.85 -15.76 23.59
C ASP A 830 -20.50 -15.04 23.68
N VAL A 831 -20.42 -13.86 23.08
CA VAL A 831 -19.18 -13.09 22.99
C VAL A 831 -19.24 -11.92 23.96
N TYR A 832 -18.28 -11.87 24.88
CA TYR A 832 -18.12 -10.81 25.87
C TYR A 832 -16.83 -10.04 25.58
N SER A 833 -16.90 -9.07 24.67
CA SER A 833 -15.74 -8.27 24.24
C SER A 833 -15.83 -6.83 24.75
N THR A 834 -14.71 -6.29 25.24
CA THR A 834 -14.62 -4.88 25.64
C THR A 834 -14.28 -4.03 24.42
N TYR A 835 -15.30 -3.42 23.81
CA TYR A 835 -15.12 -2.65 22.58
C TYR A 835 -14.46 -1.29 22.81
N ILE A 836 -13.85 -0.77 21.75
CA ILE A 836 -13.41 0.63 21.67
C ILE A 836 -14.64 1.48 21.43
N GLU A 837 -15.12 2.18 22.46
CA GLU A 837 -16.32 3.01 22.37
C GLU A 837 -16.00 4.45 21.99
N SER A 838 -14.79 4.93 22.24
CA SER A 838 -14.38 6.31 21.92
C SER A 838 -12.88 6.48 21.76
N TYR A 839 -12.47 7.64 21.27
CA TYR A 839 -11.07 8.05 21.21
C TYR A 839 -10.39 8.03 22.59
N LYS A 840 -11.15 8.25 23.67
CA LYS A 840 -10.63 8.19 25.05
C LYS A 840 -10.13 6.79 25.42
N ASP A 841 -10.70 5.73 24.87
CA ASP A 841 -10.26 4.37 25.17
C ASP A 841 -8.90 4.09 24.51
N ILE A 842 -8.66 4.67 23.34
CA ILE A 842 -7.36 4.63 22.67
C ILE A 842 -6.35 5.48 23.42
N GLU A 843 -6.74 6.67 23.87
CA GLU A 843 -5.88 7.52 24.69
C GLU A 843 -5.46 6.79 25.97
N LYS A 844 -6.38 6.15 26.68
CA LYS A 844 -6.06 5.31 27.85
C LYS A 844 -5.11 4.17 27.49
N TYR A 845 -5.32 3.49 26.36
CA TYR A 845 -4.43 2.43 25.90
C TYR A 845 -3.01 2.94 25.69
N TYR A 846 -2.84 4.07 25.00
CA TYR A 846 -1.52 4.64 24.75
C TYR A 846 -0.87 5.18 26.03
N ILE A 847 -1.61 5.86 26.89
CA ILE A 847 -1.09 6.37 28.17
C ILE A 847 -0.67 5.22 29.08
N SER A 848 -1.45 4.13 29.15
CA SER A 848 -1.09 2.98 30.01
C SER A 848 0.06 2.15 29.42
N SER A 849 0.10 1.97 28.10
CA SER A 849 1.12 1.13 27.43
C SER A 849 2.43 1.88 27.18
N TYR A 850 2.39 3.21 27.18
CA TYR A 850 3.51 4.09 26.85
C TYR A 850 3.60 5.29 27.82
N SER A 851 3.40 5.03 29.11
CA SER A 851 3.38 6.04 30.18
C SER A 851 4.69 6.80 30.35
N GLN A 852 5.79 6.29 29.79
CA GLN A 852 7.08 6.95 29.80
C GLN A 852 7.12 8.25 28.99
N TYR A 853 6.24 8.43 27.99
CA TYR A 853 6.24 9.66 27.19
C TYR A 853 5.57 10.80 27.96
N ALA A 854 6.33 11.85 28.24
CA ALA A 854 5.79 13.09 28.82
C ALA A 854 4.90 13.83 27.80
N ILE A 855 5.16 13.63 26.50
CA ILE A 855 4.42 14.27 25.41
C ILE A 855 3.28 13.38 24.92
N ASN A 856 2.07 13.97 24.83
CA ASN A 856 0.92 13.29 24.23
C ASN A 856 1.01 13.27 22.69
N LEU A 857 1.81 12.35 22.15
CA LEU A 857 2.01 12.14 20.71
C LEU A 857 0.71 11.72 19.98
N LEU A 858 -0.32 11.29 20.70
CA LEU A 858 -1.59 10.84 20.13
C LEU A 858 -2.43 12.01 19.59
N GLN A 859 -2.20 13.23 20.07
CA GLN A 859 -2.92 14.45 19.62
C GLN A 859 -2.52 14.90 18.21
N HIS A 860 -1.46 14.34 17.64
CA HIS A 860 -0.95 14.72 16.34
C HIS A 860 -1.27 13.65 15.29
N ASN A 861 -2.01 14.05 14.25
CA ASN A 861 -2.38 13.17 13.14
C ASN A 861 -1.89 13.77 11.81
N PRO A 862 -1.46 12.93 10.84
CA PRO A 862 -1.03 13.41 9.53
C PRO A 862 -2.15 14.08 8.73
N ILE A 863 -3.42 13.77 9.02
CA ILE A 863 -4.58 14.37 8.36
C ILE A 863 -5.38 15.16 9.41
N ASN A 864 -5.76 16.40 9.09
CA ASN A 864 -6.55 17.28 9.97
C ASN A 864 -8.06 17.18 9.72
N LYS A 865 -8.82 17.87 10.57
CA LYS A 865 -10.30 17.94 10.54
C LYS A 865 -10.89 18.40 9.21
N ASN A 866 -10.13 19.13 8.40
CA ASN A 866 -10.57 19.59 7.08
C ASN A 866 -10.32 18.54 5.97
N GLY A 867 -9.75 17.37 6.31
CA GLY A 867 -9.38 16.35 5.35
C GLY A 867 -8.07 16.62 4.62
N THR A 868 -7.33 17.66 5.01
CA THR A 868 -6.03 18.00 4.42
C THR A 868 -4.88 17.41 5.22
N VAL A 869 -3.71 17.26 4.59
CA VAL A 869 -2.51 16.78 5.26
C VAL A 869 -1.97 17.90 6.17
N ASN A 870 -1.49 17.56 7.36
CA ASN A 870 -0.76 18.46 8.24
C ASN A 870 0.73 18.48 7.87
N PRO A 871 1.43 19.62 8.02
CA PRO A 871 2.87 19.60 7.95
C PRO A 871 3.48 18.70 9.02
N VAL A 872 4.47 17.90 8.63
CA VAL A 872 5.20 17.06 9.58
C VAL A 872 5.92 17.90 10.63
N LYS A 873 5.85 17.45 11.88
CA LYS A 873 6.44 18.11 13.04
C LYS A 873 7.70 17.36 13.44
N LEU A 874 8.84 17.74 12.85
CA LEU A 874 10.11 17.03 13.04
C LEU A 874 10.60 17.01 14.50
N TRP A 875 10.28 18.05 15.29
CA TRP A 875 10.62 18.10 16.71
C TRP A 875 10.04 16.92 17.52
N MET A 876 8.96 16.30 17.04
CA MET A 876 8.38 15.13 17.70
C MET A 876 9.30 13.91 17.62
N ILE A 877 10.19 13.82 16.62
CA ILE A 877 11.15 12.73 16.48
C ILE A 877 12.18 12.80 17.61
N GLU A 878 12.72 13.99 17.86
CA GLU A 878 13.69 14.22 18.94
C GLU A 878 13.03 14.02 20.30
N ALA A 879 11.87 14.65 20.51
CA ALA A 879 11.19 14.60 21.80
C ALA A 879 10.72 13.18 22.19
N ALA A 880 10.31 12.36 21.23
CA ALA A 880 9.95 10.96 21.50
C ALA A 880 11.15 10.04 21.77
N TYR A 881 12.39 10.48 21.50
CA TYR A 881 13.59 9.72 21.84
C TYR A 881 14.15 10.12 23.20
N ASP A 882 14.07 11.41 23.54
CA ASP A 882 14.62 11.99 24.76
C ASP A 882 13.73 11.79 25.99
N ASP A 883 12.42 11.55 25.79
CA ASP A 883 11.46 11.04 26.80
C ASP A 883 11.70 9.54 27.08
#